data_AF-A7SA92-F1
#
_entry.id   AF-A7SA92-F1
#
_cell.length_a   1.000
_cell.length_b   1.000
_cell.length_c   1.000
_cell.angle_alpha   90.00
_cell.angle_beta   90.00
_cell.angle_gamma   90.00
#
_symmetry.space_group_name_H-M   'P 1'
#
loop_
_entity.id
_entity.type
_entity.pdbx_description
1 polymer ?
#
loop_
_entity_poly.entity_id
_entity_poly.type
_entity_poly.pdbx_seq_one_letter_code
_entity_poly.pdbx_strand_id
1 'polypeptide(L)'
;MVAPGKTSFITPGRCHGSRCVKGLCIAVAATVLINWMFLGQSGNAKPGIAQLNKRTINIGYDGDAQSGKLNMDRTNLKGSNLRKSDDPSVGFGKDLSSLENTAKEISARSIVDKLLQVKKIYQKDKYIYLKFKIKDTDSQDANEEQKEEIAGGILKIENYRNNIRGGRESRKYNHFDTKGLNENRETVSVKVDAKIDVKGYESAALEKKKMKVMDCEKYKKVDAKIDVKDNEETLIEKVDAKSNGNENEQMKTEQGDAGIDDNDEGERKTAKVDAKNNDNENKQMNRDQGDGKIDDEDDGKKKTAKVDANGDEYKIDEAIKNTASAKIDVTENEEMGVAKGDGIGDEDNNEEDEDEDRKREEVERKILSRVTCPNNSLSQEGLPPYGKCTPHRPTLEACKTAYQFYNLEIPSLKCNDPHKGDICSVTVTREKKQIEARCNEHLCDQDTIRTRSMNPMNGEHDAIETFSTIKTLAAALPRILKQNALNKFHYVFLECNRTSEVIRQLLPVSPVLTIQKHENARPKNTLNVNVILIDSVARAHFYRSLPETINLFKNWSRSADAPAQVFDFELFQAVEGHTAENTHALFTGKLFPITEDRDAVRSVEMGKLFRHFRRAGYQTMWQEDLCWKGYWGLLVDMAKGYDWNVLADALEKEGIDHTGITHSACEVLRMYNTNTPFNGPQEGQICYNGRFQHSYYLDYNLHSFRAIRQSRSAKPLLSYNIFNVGHDNMGTRIKTFDRDLREYVDLIGREKDTITILLADHGNTYTRYTSAIAEGRFEMFHPSLFVIVPSNVATILGKEAVAALRTNQRRLTTMIDIHHALRALAGPITNGVRPDGIFGQIPDRTCNDVELRTPNLCVCEGWDSPTTNDTLKLALVEFAIGQLNNKIQQQFVGANGESAVAVTRACAKLKALSFYNVRERNSNGSMLTTMEIAVPSGDFVSQKEDVFQVEVKSRLSLETDSLDMELVHYERVSMFGKYKSCADKGVNPKLCVCSKHKKALTSKRDLRAEVLNVWWPLGKVYYKQIKSIGCLFLAKRVHGKSDAIGYEIANVCKRRTYTVRVVYTEANNIKMSHKSPVTVVVPAGGVTFVFSARKHYYYMEGRVRLKASVIY
;
A
#
# COMPACT_ATOMS: atom_id res chain seq x y z
N MET A 1 4.37 10.64 47.59
CA MET A 1 4.06 11.06 48.98
C MET A 1 2.65 11.64 48.98
N VAL A 2 1.77 11.47 49.97
CA VAL A 2 1.69 10.60 51.17
C VAL A 2 0.19 10.41 51.49
N ALA A 3 -0.21 9.30 52.13
CA ALA A 3 -1.58 9.02 52.63
C ALA A 3 -1.52 8.90 54.19
N PRO A 4 -2.51 8.38 54.98
CA PRO A 4 -3.88 7.88 54.72
C PRO A 4 -4.91 8.34 55.80
N GLY A 5 -6.01 7.58 56.02
CA GLY A 5 -6.97 7.72 57.16
C GLY A 5 -8.42 7.88 56.69
N LYS A 6 -9.38 6.92 56.70
CA LYS A 6 -9.71 5.69 57.49
C LYS A 6 -10.43 5.92 58.84
N THR A 7 -11.22 4.89 59.22
CA THR A 7 -12.10 4.69 60.42
C THR A 7 -13.45 5.46 60.45
N SER A 8 -14.59 4.92 60.96
CA SER A 8 -14.97 3.54 61.36
C SER A 8 -16.46 3.38 61.78
N PHE A 9 -17.08 2.20 61.52
CA PHE A 9 -18.01 1.41 62.41
C PHE A 9 -19.33 2.05 63.00
N ILE A 10 -20.40 1.36 63.48
CA ILE A 10 -20.95 -0.02 63.37
C ILE A 10 -22.47 -0.08 63.76
N THR A 11 -23.30 -0.74 62.92
CA THR A 11 -24.57 -1.50 63.19
C THR A 11 -25.75 -0.86 64.00
N PRO A 12 -26.82 -1.58 64.49
CA PRO A 12 -28.16 -1.44 63.86
C PRO A 12 -29.39 -1.30 64.81
N GLY A 13 -30.61 -1.16 64.25
CA GLY A 13 -31.88 -1.20 64.99
C GLY A 13 -33.06 -1.80 64.19
N ARG A 14 -34.02 -2.44 64.87
CA ARG A 14 -35.12 -3.23 64.24
C ARG A 14 -36.53 -2.70 64.53
N CYS A 15 -37.31 -2.56 63.45
CA CYS A 15 -38.68 -3.08 63.24
C CYS A 15 -39.92 -2.58 64.03
N HIS A 16 -41.07 -2.83 63.37
CA HIS A 16 -42.47 -2.72 63.81
C HIS A 16 -43.07 -1.29 63.90
N GLY A 17 -44.30 -1.04 63.44
CA GLY A 17 -45.23 -1.91 62.68
C GLY A 17 -46.64 -1.31 62.54
N SER A 18 -47.57 -2.04 61.88
CA SER A 18 -49.04 -1.79 61.86
C SER A 18 -49.54 -0.50 61.15
N ARG A 19 -50.80 -0.38 60.66
CA ARG A 19 -51.75 -1.33 60.02
C ARG A 19 -52.92 -0.52 59.41
N CYS A 20 -53.56 -1.04 58.34
CA CYS A 20 -54.89 -0.63 57.79
C CYS A 20 -55.02 0.81 57.21
N VAL A 21 -55.63 1.13 56.05
CA VAL A 21 -56.62 0.55 55.09
C VAL A 21 -57.99 1.27 55.11
N LYS A 22 -58.32 1.93 53.98
CA LYS A 22 -59.64 2.12 53.31
C LYS A 22 -59.46 3.17 52.19
N GLY A 23 -60.06 3.08 50.99
CA GLY A 23 -60.83 2.03 50.30
C GLY A 23 -60.71 2.24 48.77
N LEU A 24 -60.73 1.20 47.92
CA LEU A 24 -61.92 0.57 47.29
C LEU A 24 -62.64 1.55 46.32
N CYS A 25 -62.97 1.21 45.06
CA CYS A 25 -63.48 -0.05 44.45
C CYS A 25 -63.06 -0.17 42.95
N ILE A 26 -63.30 -1.22 42.12
CA ILE A 26 -63.56 -2.69 42.13
C ILE A 26 -63.42 -3.10 40.63
N ALA A 27 -62.78 -4.19 40.17
CA ALA A 27 -63.29 -5.58 39.97
C ALA A 27 -62.28 -6.39 39.08
N VAL A 28 -62.30 -7.73 38.87
CA VAL A 28 -62.88 -8.92 39.57
C VAL A 28 -62.33 -10.23 38.92
N ALA A 29 -62.31 -11.35 39.69
CA ALA A 29 -62.23 -12.77 39.27
C ALA A 29 -60.93 -13.35 38.64
N ALA A 30 -60.85 -14.70 38.64
CA ALA A 30 -59.68 -15.50 38.22
C ALA A 30 -60.04 -16.99 37.92
N THR A 31 -59.18 -17.65 37.10
CA THR A 31 -58.84 -19.10 37.06
C THR A 31 -59.86 -20.18 36.58
N VAL A 32 -59.30 -21.22 35.94
CA VAL A 32 -59.81 -22.61 35.68
C VAL A 32 -60.74 -22.84 34.47
N LEU A 33 -60.27 -23.62 33.47
CA LEU A 33 -60.82 -24.94 33.06
C LEU A 33 -60.01 -25.61 31.91
N ILE A 34 -59.67 -26.88 32.11
CA ILE A 34 -59.52 -28.04 31.18
C ILE A 34 -59.21 -27.75 29.69
N ASN A 35 -58.13 -28.23 29.02
CA ASN A 35 -57.24 -29.41 29.12
C ASN A 35 -57.81 -30.78 28.66
N TRP A 36 -57.85 -31.06 27.35
CA TRP A 36 -57.47 -32.40 26.80
C TRP A 36 -57.36 -32.45 25.27
N MET A 37 -56.16 -32.77 24.76
CA MET A 37 -55.93 -33.84 23.77
C MET A 37 -54.43 -34.20 23.72
N PHE A 38 -54.10 -35.40 24.19
CA PHE A 38 -52.96 -36.29 23.87
C PHE A 38 -51.54 -35.67 23.70
N LEU A 39 -50.57 -35.95 24.59
CA LEU A 39 -49.82 -37.22 24.79
C LEU A 39 -48.95 -37.60 23.58
N GLY A 40 -47.63 -37.86 23.71
CA GLY A 40 -46.84 -37.91 24.95
C GLY A 40 -45.31 -38.03 24.80
N GLN A 41 -44.66 -38.39 25.92
CA GLN A 41 -43.22 -38.47 26.22
C GLN A 41 -42.40 -39.41 25.29
N SER A 42 -41.07 -39.36 25.06
CA SER A 42 -39.89 -38.56 25.49
C SER A 42 -38.78 -39.35 26.22
N GLY A 43 -37.57 -39.40 25.64
CA GLY A 43 -36.30 -39.64 26.36
C GLY A 43 -35.81 -41.11 26.52
N ASN A 44 -34.72 -41.41 27.24
CA ASN A 44 -33.62 -40.52 27.69
C ASN A 44 -32.38 -41.24 28.30
N ALA A 45 -31.27 -40.48 28.36
CA ALA A 45 -30.21 -40.49 29.41
C ALA A 45 -29.00 -41.48 29.41
N LYS A 46 -27.97 -41.00 30.13
CA LYS A 46 -26.64 -41.53 30.54
C LYS A 46 -26.78 -42.23 31.94
N PRO A 47 -25.76 -42.74 32.70
CA PRO A 47 -24.28 -42.51 32.74
C PRO A 47 -23.43 -43.83 32.82
N GLY A 48 -22.13 -43.90 33.18
CA GLY A 48 -21.10 -42.98 33.74
C GLY A 48 -19.72 -43.69 33.79
N ILE A 49 -18.69 -43.36 34.60
CA ILE A 49 -18.26 -42.17 35.41
C ILE A 49 -16.84 -42.49 35.95
N ALA A 50 -15.83 -41.60 35.84
CA ALA A 50 -14.59 -41.45 36.66
C ALA A 50 -13.42 -40.77 35.88
N GLN A 51 -12.36 -40.18 36.48
CA GLN A 51 -12.17 -39.39 37.71
C GLN A 51 -10.81 -38.67 37.61
N LEU A 52 -10.66 -37.44 38.13
CA LEU A 52 -9.36 -36.82 38.47
C LEU A 52 -9.58 -35.66 39.48
N ASN A 53 -8.63 -35.45 40.40
CA ASN A 53 -8.65 -34.41 41.44
C ASN A 53 -7.55 -33.36 41.14
N LYS A 54 -7.82 -32.05 41.22
CA LYS A 54 -7.66 -31.16 42.42
C LYS A 54 -6.25 -31.21 43.02
N ARG A 55 -5.61 -30.08 43.36
CA ARG A 55 -6.18 -28.92 44.09
C ARG A 55 -6.34 -27.61 43.28
N THR A 56 -6.21 -26.46 43.95
CA THR A 56 -7.14 -25.31 43.94
C THR A 56 -6.55 -24.18 44.81
N ILE A 57 -7.00 -22.92 44.83
CA ILE A 57 -8.28 -22.35 44.35
C ILE A 57 -8.00 -21.29 43.25
N ASN A 58 -8.20 -19.96 43.28
CA ASN A 58 -8.91 -18.92 44.08
C ASN A 58 -8.88 -17.63 43.20
N ILE A 59 -9.82 -16.69 43.06
CA ILE A 59 -11.20 -16.38 43.55
C ILE A 59 -11.93 -15.75 42.32
N GLY A 60 -13.23 -15.83 42.06
CA GLY A 60 -14.34 -16.49 42.78
C GLY A 60 -15.50 -15.54 43.14
N TYR A 61 -16.34 -15.12 42.17
CA TYR A 61 -17.64 -14.48 42.44
C TYR A 61 -18.73 -14.95 41.46
N ASP A 62 -19.62 -15.81 41.94
CA ASP A 62 -20.94 -16.16 41.37
C ASP A 62 -21.98 -15.08 41.76
N GLY A 63 -23.24 -15.03 41.28
CA GLY A 63 -24.08 -15.92 40.46
C GLY A 63 -25.55 -15.41 40.55
N ASP A 64 -26.62 -16.17 40.33
CA ASP A 64 -26.84 -17.53 39.79
C ASP A 64 -28.36 -17.70 39.43
N ALA A 65 -28.75 -18.89 38.95
CA ALA A 65 -30.07 -19.55 39.00
C ALA A 65 -31.06 -19.44 37.80
N GLN A 66 -31.95 -20.43 37.54
CA GLN A 66 -31.75 -21.86 37.20
C GLN A 66 -33.08 -22.60 36.87
N SER A 67 -32.96 -23.86 36.38
CA SER A 67 -33.96 -24.98 36.31
C SER A 67 -34.87 -25.15 35.07
N GLY A 68 -35.21 -26.37 34.57
CA GLY A 68 -34.55 -27.70 34.71
C GLY A 68 -35.40 -28.99 34.41
N LYS A 69 -34.74 -30.09 33.92
CA LYS A 69 -35.09 -31.56 34.04
C LYS A 69 -36.23 -32.18 33.15
N LEU A 70 -36.40 -33.52 32.86
CA LEU A 70 -35.78 -34.84 33.25
C LEU A 70 -36.14 -36.07 32.30
N ASN A 71 -35.30 -37.13 32.22
CA ASN A 71 -35.47 -38.64 32.03
C ASN A 71 -36.48 -39.33 31.02
N MET A 72 -36.56 -40.68 30.71
CA MET A 72 -35.73 -41.94 30.97
C MET A 72 -35.93 -43.12 29.92
N ASP A 73 -34.91 -44.01 29.71
CA ASP A 73 -34.88 -45.54 29.57
C ASP A 73 -35.87 -46.41 28.69
N ARG A 74 -35.70 -47.72 28.31
CA ARG A 74 -34.57 -48.69 28.00
C ARG A 74 -35.03 -50.12 27.46
N THR A 75 -34.09 -50.95 26.95
CA THR A 75 -33.95 -52.47 26.95
C THR A 75 -34.58 -53.49 25.93
N ASN A 76 -33.75 -54.51 25.55
CA ASN A 76 -33.99 -55.97 25.21
C ASN A 76 -34.62 -56.44 23.86
N LEU A 77 -34.40 -57.67 23.28
CA LEU A 77 -33.30 -58.70 23.26
C LEU A 77 -33.58 -59.86 22.23
N LYS A 78 -32.57 -60.40 21.50
CA LYS A 78 -32.56 -61.65 20.63
C LYS A 78 -33.52 -61.63 19.40
N GLY A 79 -33.43 -62.40 18.29
CA GLY A 79 -32.50 -63.43 17.75
C GLY A 79 -33.27 -64.66 17.16
N SER A 80 -32.96 -65.35 16.04
CA SER A 80 -31.95 -65.24 14.96
C SER A 80 -32.14 -66.35 13.85
N ASN A 81 -31.51 -66.24 12.65
CA ASN A 81 -31.43 -67.22 11.52
C ASN A 81 -32.70 -67.39 10.62
N LEU A 82 -32.68 -67.67 9.28
CA LEU A 82 -31.68 -68.30 8.38
C LEU A 82 -31.92 -67.99 6.85
N ARG A 83 -30.84 -67.76 6.06
CA ARG A 83 -30.65 -67.82 4.57
C ARG A 83 -31.84 -67.73 3.55
N LYS A 84 -31.71 -66.81 2.58
CA LYS A 84 -31.35 -67.12 1.15
C LYS A 84 -30.78 -65.87 0.44
N SER A 85 -30.37 -65.98 -0.83
CA SER A 85 -29.49 -65.04 -1.53
C SER A 85 -30.21 -64.02 -2.45
N ASP A 86 -29.60 -62.85 -2.66
CA ASP A 86 -29.02 -62.36 -3.94
C ASP A 86 -28.54 -60.89 -3.77
N ASP A 87 -27.71 -60.38 -4.69
CA ASP A 87 -26.92 -59.12 -4.60
C ASP A 87 -26.93 -58.39 -5.99
N PRO A 88 -26.56 -57.09 -6.16
CA PRO A 88 -26.35 -55.98 -5.22
C PRO A 88 -27.25 -54.75 -5.48
N SER A 89 -27.25 -53.74 -4.58
CA SER A 89 -27.19 -52.31 -4.98
C SER A 89 -27.10 -51.34 -3.78
N VAL A 90 -26.18 -50.36 -3.88
CA VAL A 90 -26.10 -49.21 -2.95
C VAL A 90 -26.44 -47.94 -3.72
N GLY A 91 -27.61 -47.36 -3.45
CA GLY A 91 -28.16 -46.22 -4.18
C GLY A 91 -27.66 -44.86 -3.71
N PHE A 92 -27.32 -43.98 -4.67
CA PHE A 92 -26.96 -42.58 -4.45
C PHE A 92 -28.09 -41.79 -3.76
N GLY A 93 -27.75 -40.91 -2.81
CA GLY A 93 -28.75 -40.12 -2.08
C GLY A 93 -28.27 -38.79 -1.48
N LYS A 94 -27.13 -38.22 -1.92
CA LYS A 94 -26.57 -36.99 -1.30
C LYS A 94 -26.15 -35.85 -2.24
N ASP A 95 -26.08 -36.03 -3.56
CA ASP A 95 -25.58 -34.97 -4.46
C ASP A 95 -26.65 -34.05 -5.09
N LEU A 96 -27.93 -34.44 -5.12
CA LEU A 96 -28.99 -33.59 -5.72
C LEU A 96 -29.22 -32.27 -4.96
N SER A 97 -29.07 -32.26 -3.63
CA SER A 97 -29.30 -31.06 -2.81
C SER A 97 -28.24 -29.97 -3.00
N SER A 98 -27.02 -30.35 -3.39
CA SER A 98 -25.96 -29.42 -3.76
C SER A 98 -26.31 -28.70 -5.07
N LEU A 99 -26.66 -29.48 -6.10
CA LEU A 99 -27.06 -28.98 -7.42
C LEU A 99 -28.32 -28.10 -7.38
N GLU A 100 -29.31 -28.45 -6.56
CA GLU A 100 -30.48 -27.58 -6.35
C GLU A 100 -30.10 -26.20 -5.78
N ASN A 101 -29.14 -26.14 -4.86
CA ASN A 101 -28.75 -24.89 -4.22
C ASN A 101 -27.94 -24.00 -5.17
N THR A 102 -26.99 -24.56 -5.92
CA THR A 102 -26.26 -23.83 -6.97
C THR A 102 -27.20 -23.32 -8.07
N ALA A 103 -28.22 -24.10 -8.45
CA ALA A 103 -29.25 -23.64 -9.39
C ALA A 103 -30.11 -22.49 -8.82
N LYS A 104 -30.41 -22.50 -7.52
CA LYS A 104 -31.10 -21.40 -6.82
C LYS A 104 -30.23 -20.15 -6.72
N GLU A 105 -28.91 -20.27 -6.54
CA GLU A 105 -27.99 -19.11 -6.57
C GLU A 105 -27.85 -18.50 -7.98
N ILE A 106 -27.75 -19.33 -9.02
CA ILE A 106 -27.77 -18.85 -10.42
C ILE A 106 -29.10 -18.15 -10.73
N SER A 107 -30.21 -18.65 -10.18
CA SER A 107 -31.54 -18.03 -10.28
C SER A 107 -31.65 -16.66 -9.57
N ALA A 108 -30.72 -16.28 -8.70
CA ALA A 108 -30.82 -15.06 -7.89
C ALA A 108 -30.31 -13.77 -8.57
N ARG A 109 -29.87 -13.83 -9.84
CA ARG A 109 -29.15 -12.72 -10.52
C ARG A 109 -29.83 -12.13 -11.77
N SER A 110 -31.12 -12.37 -12.02
CA SER A 110 -31.79 -11.91 -13.25
C SER A 110 -33.22 -11.36 -13.06
N ILE A 111 -33.64 -10.47 -13.98
CA ILE A 111 -34.97 -9.83 -14.05
C ILE A 111 -36.12 -10.84 -14.18
N VAL A 112 -35.82 -12.04 -14.68
CA VAL A 112 -36.72 -13.19 -14.94
C VAL A 112 -37.64 -13.53 -13.75
N ASP A 113 -37.19 -13.29 -12.51
CA ASP A 113 -37.92 -13.68 -11.30
C ASP A 113 -39.25 -12.91 -11.09
N LYS A 114 -39.53 -11.86 -11.87
CA LYS A 114 -40.86 -11.22 -11.90
C LYS A 114 -41.94 -12.05 -12.61
N LEU A 115 -41.58 -12.94 -13.54
CA LEU A 115 -42.54 -13.58 -14.45
C LEU A 115 -42.43 -15.11 -14.50
N LEU A 116 -41.28 -15.71 -14.19
CA LEU A 116 -41.06 -17.16 -14.29
C LEU A 116 -40.64 -17.80 -12.96
N GLN A 117 -41.06 -19.05 -12.77
CA GLN A 117 -40.74 -19.92 -11.64
C GLN A 117 -40.18 -21.26 -12.18
N VAL A 118 -39.13 -21.79 -11.58
CA VAL A 118 -38.63 -23.14 -11.91
C VAL A 118 -39.62 -24.18 -11.38
N LYS A 119 -40.19 -25.02 -12.26
CA LYS A 119 -41.15 -26.08 -11.95
C LYS A 119 -40.49 -27.46 -11.81
N LYS A 120 -39.42 -27.73 -12.56
CA LYS A 120 -38.63 -28.97 -12.43
C LYS A 120 -37.20 -28.76 -12.92
N ILE A 121 -36.23 -29.28 -12.17
CA ILE A 121 -34.86 -29.50 -12.62
C ILE A 121 -34.69 -31.01 -12.84
N TYR A 122 -34.03 -31.43 -13.92
CA TYR A 122 -33.65 -32.82 -14.11
C TYR A 122 -32.38 -32.93 -14.97
N GLN A 123 -31.54 -33.90 -14.68
CA GLN A 123 -30.41 -34.25 -15.54
C GLN A 123 -30.86 -35.29 -16.57
N LYS A 124 -30.34 -35.19 -17.80
CA LYS A 124 -30.31 -36.29 -18.75
C LYS A 124 -28.94 -36.31 -19.40
N ASP A 125 -28.31 -37.48 -19.42
CA ASP A 125 -26.94 -37.68 -19.90
C ASP A 125 -25.99 -36.68 -19.18
N LYS A 126 -25.07 -36.03 -19.90
CA LYS A 126 -24.17 -35.00 -19.33
C LYS A 126 -24.75 -33.59 -19.24
N TYR A 127 -26.08 -33.41 -19.34
CA TYR A 127 -26.74 -32.10 -19.41
C TYR A 127 -27.83 -31.92 -18.34
N ILE A 128 -27.91 -30.72 -17.76
CA ILE A 128 -28.96 -30.32 -16.82
C ILE A 128 -30.04 -29.55 -17.58
N TYR A 129 -31.31 -29.90 -17.36
CA TYR A 129 -32.49 -29.30 -17.96
C TYR A 129 -33.32 -28.55 -16.91
N LEU A 130 -33.77 -27.35 -17.26
CA LEU A 130 -34.59 -26.47 -16.42
C LEU A 130 -35.97 -26.28 -17.08
N LYS A 131 -37.04 -26.71 -16.41
CA LYS A 131 -38.43 -26.52 -16.86
C LYS A 131 -39.12 -25.48 -16.00
N PHE A 132 -39.66 -24.45 -16.62
CA PHE A 132 -40.29 -23.30 -15.96
C PHE A 132 -41.83 -23.35 -16.02
N LYS A 133 -42.49 -22.54 -15.18
CA LYS A 133 -43.89 -22.12 -15.25
C LYS A 133 -43.89 -20.59 -15.17
N ILE A 134 -44.83 -19.91 -15.83
CA ILE A 134 -45.12 -18.49 -15.55
C ILE A 134 -45.74 -18.39 -14.16
N LYS A 135 -45.33 -17.39 -13.36
CA LYS A 135 -45.95 -17.06 -12.07
C LYS A 135 -47.30 -16.41 -12.34
N ASP A 136 -48.35 -16.86 -11.65
CA ASP A 136 -49.73 -16.53 -12.01
C ASP A 136 -50.00 -15.02 -11.93
N THR A 137 -50.39 -14.46 -13.08
CA THR A 137 -51.01 -13.14 -13.18
C THR A 137 -52.52 -13.33 -13.20
N ASP A 138 -53.21 -12.96 -12.12
CA ASP A 138 -54.69 -13.02 -12.02
C ASP A 138 -55.36 -11.91 -12.86
N SER A 139 -55.21 -11.98 -14.18
CA SER A 139 -55.96 -11.21 -15.18
C SER A 139 -55.78 -11.87 -16.56
N GLN A 140 -56.85 -11.92 -17.37
CA GLN A 140 -56.80 -12.57 -18.69
C GLN A 140 -56.06 -11.74 -19.78
N ASP A 141 -55.69 -10.49 -19.46
CA ASP A 141 -55.09 -9.53 -20.39
C ASP A 141 -53.60 -9.28 -20.10
N ALA A 142 -52.72 -10.00 -20.79
CA ALA A 142 -51.30 -9.64 -20.91
C ALA A 142 -51.09 -8.87 -22.23
N ASN A 143 -50.59 -7.63 -22.15
CA ASN A 143 -50.48 -6.75 -23.33
C ASN A 143 -49.30 -7.14 -24.24
N GLU A 144 -49.26 -6.62 -25.47
CA GLU A 144 -48.17 -6.89 -26.44
C GLU A 144 -46.79 -6.52 -25.88
N GLU A 145 -46.70 -5.40 -25.16
CA GLU A 145 -45.47 -4.91 -24.51
C GLU A 145 -44.87 -5.94 -23.53
N GLN A 146 -45.71 -6.64 -22.75
CA GLN A 146 -45.28 -7.74 -21.88
C GLN A 146 -44.82 -8.98 -22.65
N LYS A 147 -45.38 -9.25 -23.84
CA LYS A 147 -44.93 -10.34 -24.73
C LYS A 147 -43.56 -10.02 -25.33
N GLU A 148 -43.34 -8.78 -25.75
CA GLU A 148 -42.03 -8.29 -26.21
C GLU A 148 -40.98 -8.30 -25.09
N GLU A 149 -41.32 -7.90 -23.86
CA GLU A 149 -40.37 -7.94 -22.73
C GLU A 149 -39.93 -9.38 -22.41
N ILE A 150 -40.83 -10.37 -22.52
CA ILE A 150 -40.51 -11.80 -22.38
C ILE A 150 -39.59 -12.28 -23.52
N ALA A 151 -39.89 -11.92 -24.77
CA ALA A 151 -39.05 -12.29 -25.92
C ALA A 151 -37.64 -11.68 -25.83
N GLY A 152 -37.55 -10.40 -25.48
CA GLY A 152 -36.28 -9.69 -25.25
C GLY A 152 -35.50 -10.23 -24.04
N GLY A 153 -36.19 -10.82 -23.05
CA GLY A 153 -35.57 -11.56 -21.95
C GLY A 153 -34.86 -12.84 -22.41
N ILE A 154 -35.48 -13.60 -23.33
CA ILE A 154 -34.92 -14.85 -23.88
C ILE A 154 -33.68 -14.54 -24.76
N LEU A 155 -33.78 -13.55 -25.65
CA LEU A 155 -32.67 -13.08 -26.50
C LEU A 155 -31.43 -12.62 -25.70
N LYS A 156 -31.62 -12.10 -24.47
CA LYS A 156 -30.50 -11.75 -23.59
C LYS A 156 -29.77 -12.96 -23.02
N ILE A 157 -30.45 -14.09 -22.82
CA ILE A 157 -29.84 -15.31 -22.28
C ILE A 157 -28.91 -15.95 -23.33
N GLU A 158 -29.28 -15.95 -24.60
CA GLU A 158 -28.41 -16.42 -25.70
C GLU A 158 -27.21 -15.48 -25.94
N ASN A 159 -27.41 -14.16 -25.87
CA ASN A 159 -26.29 -13.22 -25.94
C ASN A 159 -25.32 -13.37 -24.75
N TYR A 160 -25.81 -13.75 -23.56
CA TYR A 160 -24.95 -14.06 -22.41
C TYR A 160 -24.12 -15.33 -22.64
N ARG A 161 -24.69 -16.33 -23.34
CA ARG A 161 -24.00 -17.57 -23.74
C ARG A 161 -22.84 -17.29 -24.71
N ASN A 162 -23.06 -16.42 -25.69
CA ASN A 162 -22.05 -16.09 -26.70
C ASN A 162 -20.86 -15.30 -26.10
N ASN A 163 -21.10 -14.40 -25.14
CA ASN A 163 -20.05 -13.62 -24.48
C ASN A 163 -19.16 -14.43 -23.50
N ILE A 164 -19.48 -15.71 -23.23
CA ILE A 164 -18.67 -16.59 -22.37
C ILE A 164 -17.57 -17.32 -23.16
N ARG A 165 -17.65 -17.36 -24.50
CA ARG A 165 -16.53 -17.75 -25.36
C ARG A 165 -15.83 -16.51 -25.90
N GLY A 166 -14.54 -16.36 -25.61
CA GLY A 166 -13.71 -15.32 -26.22
C GLY A 166 -13.71 -15.48 -27.74
N GLY A 167 -14.02 -14.41 -28.47
CA GLY A 167 -14.43 -14.52 -29.87
C GLY A 167 -13.33 -14.24 -30.90
N ARG A 168 -13.35 -15.02 -31.98
CA ARG A 168 -13.04 -14.57 -33.35
C ARG A 168 -14.11 -15.09 -34.30
N GLU A 169 -14.28 -14.36 -35.41
CA GLU A 169 -15.12 -14.66 -36.58
C GLU A 169 -16.64 -14.86 -36.35
N SER A 170 -17.44 -13.94 -36.89
CA SER A 170 -18.85 -14.21 -37.21
C SER A 170 -19.33 -13.40 -38.43
N ARG A 171 -19.17 -13.96 -39.63
CA ARG A 171 -19.85 -13.50 -40.85
C ARG A 171 -20.81 -14.59 -41.33
N LYS A 172 -22.07 -14.19 -41.59
CA LYS A 172 -23.19 -15.00 -42.10
C LYS A 172 -23.66 -16.11 -41.14
N TYR A 173 -24.87 -15.96 -40.60
CA TYR A 173 -26.05 -16.75 -40.99
C TYR A 173 -27.29 -16.22 -40.24
N ASN A 174 -28.19 -15.52 -40.97
CA ASN A 174 -29.47 -15.06 -40.46
C ASN A 174 -30.61 -15.91 -41.05
N HIS A 175 -31.17 -16.82 -40.26
CA HIS A 175 -32.52 -17.36 -40.53
C HIS A 175 -33.21 -17.83 -39.25
N PHE A 176 -34.45 -17.39 -39.07
CA PHE A 176 -35.42 -17.93 -38.13
C PHE A 176 -36.58 -18.48 -38.97
N ASP A 177 -37.00 -19.73 -38.75
CA ASP A 177 -38.29 -20.23 -39.27
C ASP A 177 -39.31 -20.27 -38.11
N THR A 178 -40.32 -19.42 -38.20
CA THR A 178 -41.37 -19.25 -37.17
C THR A 178 -42.69 -19.91 -37.57
N LYS A 179 -42.64 -21.16 -38.05
CA LYS A 179 -43.82 -22.00 -38.28
C LYS A 179 -44.17 -22.83 -37.05
N GLY A 180 -45.22 -22.45 -36.33
CA GLY A 180 -45.68 -23.22 -35.17
C GLY A 180 -46.61 -22.53 -34.18
N LEU A 181 -46.95 -21.25 -34.35
CA LEU A 181 -48.05 -20.62 -33.62
C LEU A 181 -49.37 -20.97 -34.33
N ASN A 182 -50.10 -21.95 -33.79
CA ASN A 182 -51.43 -22.29 -34.26
C ASN A 182 -52.40 -22.27 -33.07
N GLU A 183 -53.59 -21.72 -33.30
CA GLU A 183 -54.52 -21.38 -32.23
C GLU A 183 -55.26 -22.61 -31.71
N ASN A 184 -55.05 -22.99 -30.45
CA ASN A 184 -56.16 -23.34 -29.54
C ASN A 184 -55.73 -23.44 -28.06
N ARG A 185 -56.73 -23.69 -27.19
CA ARG A 185 -56.68 -23.46 -25.75
C ARG A 185 -55.74 -24.39 -24.95
N GLU A 186 -55.32 -23.85 -23.81
CA GLU A 186 -54.66 -24.49 -22.66
C GLU A 186 -53.19 -24.93 -22.82
N THR A 187 -52.36 -24.46 -21.86
CA THR A 187 -50.91 -24.71 -21.71
C THR A 187 -49.97 -24.26 -22.84
N VAL A 188 -49.62 -22.97 -22.84
CA VAL A 188 -48.39 -22.48 -23.49
C VAL A 188 -47.17 -23.15 -22.85
N SER A 189 -46.59 -24.13 -23.56
CA SER A 189 -45.49 -24.96 -23.06
C SER A 189 -44.18 -24.67 -23.80
N VAL A 190 -43.61 -23.48 -23.57
CA VAL A 190 -42.30 -23.09 -24.14
C VAL A 190 -41.21 -24.07 -23.67
N LYS A 191 -40.62 -24.81 -24.63
CA LYS A 191 -39.62 -25.86 -24.39
C LYS A 191 -38.21 -25.32 -24.63
N VAL A 192 -37.66 -24.61 -23.64
CA VAL A 192 -36.30 -24.04 -23.70
C VAL A 192 -35.27 -25.11 -23.29
N ASP A 193 -34.77 -25.90 -24.25
CA ASP A 193 -33.73 -26.92 -24.02
C ASP A 193 -32.32 -26.30 -23.89
N ALA A 194 -32.09 -25.58 -22.80
CA ALA A 194 -30.81 -24.91 -22.51
C ALA A 194 -29.68 -25.90 -22.15
N LYS A 195 -28.99 -26.47 -23.14
CA LYS A 195 -27.76 -27.26 -22.92
C LYS A 195 -26.71 -26.43 -22.17
N ILE A 196 -26.32 -26.86 -20.97
CA ILE A 196 -25.10 -26.42 -20.27
C ILE A 196 -24.09 -27.56 -20.38
N ASP A 197 -22.92 -27.34 -20.98
CA ASP A 197 -21.85 -28.35 -21.05
C ASP A 197 -21.00 -28.26 -19.77
N VAL A 198 -20.77 -29.39 -19.11
CA VAL A 198 -20.19 -29.45 -17.76
C VAL A 198 -18.74 -29.96 -17.78
N LYS A 199 -18.03 -29.77 -18.91
CA LYS A 199 -16.58 -29.95 -18.99
C LYS A 199 -15.88 -28.90 -18.10
N GLY A 200 -15.57 -29.28 -16.87
CA GLY A 200 -14.90 -28.44 -15.88
C GLY A 200 -15.00 -28.90 -14.42
N TYR A 201 -15.92 -29.83 -14.09
CA TYR A 201 -16.15 -30.23 -12.69
C TYR A 201 -15.75 -31.67 -12.32
N GLU A 202 -15.35 -32.51 -13.27
CA GLU A 202 -15.04 -33.94 -13.02
C GLU A 202 -13.58 -34.20 -12.58
N SER A 203 -12.66 -33.27 -12.82
CA SER A 203 -11.23 -33.41 -12.49
C SER A 203 -10.95 -33.48 -10.98
N ALA A 204 -11.85 -32.97 -10.13
CA ALA A 204 -11.72 -33.03 -8.67
C ALA A 204 -12.24 -34.33 -8.04
N ALA A 205 -12.95 -35.18 -8.80
CA ALA A 205 -13.60 -36.39 -8.27
C ALA A 205 -12.78 -37.68 -8.46
N LEU A 206 -11.86 -37.71 -9.43
CA LEU A 206 -11.22 -38.95 -9.88
C LEU A 206 -10.07 -39.43 -8.98
N GLU A 207 -9.33 -38.52 -8.33
CA GLU A 207 -8.11 -38.86 -7.59
C GLU A 207 -8.38 -39.64 -6.28
N LYS A 208 -9.53 -39.42 -5.64
CA LYS A 208 -9.93 -40.13 -4.41
C LYS A 208 -10.34 -41.59 -4.62
N LYS A 209 -10.21 -42.12 -5.84
CA LYS A 209 -10.60 -43.50 -6.22
C LYS A 209 -9.42 -44.41 -6.63
N LYS A 210 -8.16 -43.96 -6.48
CA LYS A 210 -6.94 -44.72 -6.81
C LYS A 210 -6.15 -45.28 -5.59
N MET A 211 -6.73 -45.27 -4.38
CA MET A 211 -6.21 -46.02 -3.23
C MET A 211 -7.30 -46.91 -2.63
N LYS A 212 -6.93 -48.16 -2.32
CA LYS A 212 -7.79 -49.36 -2.33
C LYS A 212 -8.19 -49.74 -3.77
N VAL A 213 -7.86 -50.92 -4.32
CA VAL A 213 -7.40 -52.17 -3.67
C VAL A 213 -6.15 -52.74 -4.37
N MET A 214 -5.13 -53.06 -3.57
CA MET A 214 -4.36 -54.31 -3.69
C MET A 214 -4.36 -54.92 -2.28
N ASP A 215 -4.53 -56.23 -2.15
CA ASP A 215 -5.01 -56.83 -0.90
C ASP A 215 -4.16 -58.00 -0.39
N CYS A 216 -4.05 -58.03 0.94
CA CYS A 216 -3.75 -59.15 1.83
C CYS A 216 -2.49 -60.05 1.69
N GLU A 217 -2.23 -60.70 2.83
CA GLU A 217 -1.25 -61.78 3.11
C GLU A 217 0.25 -61.35 3.18
N LYS A 218 1.06 -61.80 4.15
CA LYS A 218 0.79 -62.64 5.35
C LYS A 218 1.86 -62.45 6.46
N TYR A 219 1.38 -62.30 7.70
CA TYR A 219 1.92 -62.88 8.96
C TYR A 219 3.37 -62.60 9.48
N LYS A 220 3.39 -62.06 10.72
CA LYS A 220 4.24 -62.39 11.90
C LYS A 220 5.74 -62.02 12.00
N LYS A 221 6.03 -61.34 13.13
CA LYS A 221 7.19 -61.46 14.06
C LYS A 221 8.35 -62.41 13.70
N VAL A 222 9.57 -61.88 13.83
CA VAL A 222 10.71 -62.51 14.54
C VAL A 222 11.49 -61.42 15.30
N ASP A 223 11.94 -61.71 16.52
CA ASP A 223 12.91 -60.91 17.29
C ASP A 223 14.33 -61.50 17.12
N ALA A 224 15.37 -60.71 16.88
CA ALA A 224 16.76 -60.96 17.36
C ALA A 224 17.81 -59.93 16.88
N LYS A 225 18.74 -59.61 17.79
CA LYS A 225 20.22 -59.42 17.64
C LYS A 225 20.73 -58.52 16.49
N ILE A 226 21.45 -57.43 16.80
CA ILE A 226 22.87 -57.42 17.21
C ILE A 226 23.77 -58.05 16.14
N ASP A 227 24.60 -57.22 15.51
CA ASP A 227 26.02 -57.51 15.46
C ASP A 227 26.83 -56.22 15.71
N VAL A 228 28.04 -56.37 16.24
CA VAL A 228 28.93 -55.27 16.66
C VAL A 228 30.20 -55.30 15.82
N LYS A 229 30.70 -54.13 15.41
CA LYS A 229 32.14 -53.95 15.19
C LYS A 229 32.61 -52.62 15.74
N ASP A 230 33.42 -52.72 16.77
CA ASP A 230 34.19 -51.64 17.36
C ASP A 230 35.35 -51.24 16.43
N ASN A 231 35.98 -50.12 16.77
CA ASN A 231 37.44 -50.03 16.74
C ASN A 231 37.90 -48.95 17.72
N GLU A 232 38.43 -49.40 18.84
CA GLU A 232 39.37 -48.65 19.67
C GLU A 232 40.75 -48.62 18.92
N GLU A 233 41.89 -48.09 19.39
CA GLU A 233 42.34 -47.64 20.70
C GLU A 233 43.66 -46.81 20.52
N THR A 234 43.85 -45.67 21.22
CA THR A 234 45.18 -45.20 21.78
C THR A 234 46.43 -44.96 20.85
N LEU A 235 47.63 -44.45 21.23
CA LEU A 235 48.21 -43.67 22.39
C LEU A 235 49.55 -42.99 21.96
N ILE A 236 50.10 -42.10 22.82
CA ILE A 236 51.56 -41.77 23.00
C ILE A 236 52.26 -40.95 21.86
N GLU A 237 53.24 -40.03 22.09
CA GLU A 237 54.08 -39.69 23.25
C GLU A 237 54.22 -38.17 23.60
N LYS A 238 55.13 -37.82 24.53
CA LYS A 238 55.35 -36.56 25.30
C LYS A 238 56.24 -35.54 24.54
N VAL A 239 56.70 -34.38 25.05
CA VAL A 239 57.57 -34.11 26.22
C VAL A 239 57.47 -32.65 26.75
N ASP A 240 57.60 -32.51 28.07
CA ASP A 240 57.99 -31.42 29.01
C ASP A 240 58.67 -30.10 28.52
N ALA A 241 58.75 -28.98 29.28
CA ALA A 241 58.09 -28.52 30.53
C ALA A 241 58.46 -27.05 30.92
N LYS A 242 57.73 -26.48 31.93
CA LYS A 242 58.12 -25.51 33.02
C LYS A 242 59.16 -24.40 32.72
N SER A 243 58.97 -23.14 33.14
CA SER A 243 58.85 -22.71 34.56
C SER A 243 58.69 -21.17 34.72
N ASN A 244 58.19 -20.74 35.90
CA ASN A 244 58.42 -19.50 36.71
C ASN A 244 58.54 -18.10 36.04
N GLY A 245 58.11 -16.99 36.67
CA GLY A 245 57.39 -16.79 37.95
C GLY A 245 57.73 -15.45 38.64
N ASN A 246 56.77 -14.91 39.42
CA ASN A 246 56.92 -13.87 40.48
C ASN A 246 57.39 -12.45 40.02
N GLU A 247 57.15 -11.33 40.73
CA GLU A 247 56.41 -11.05 41.99
C GLU A 247 56.01 -9.55 42.11
N ASN A 248 54.99 -9.25 42.94
CA ASN A 248 54.85 -8.03 43.80
C ASN A 248 54.74 -6.60 43.16
N GLU A 249 54.17 -5.57 43.82
CA GLU A 249 53.67 -5.46 45.21
C GLU A 249 52.49 -4.45 45.41
N GLN A 250 51.68 -4.68 46.46
CA GLN A 250 50.96 -3.76 47.39
C GLN A 250 50.30 -2.42 46.91
N MET A 251 48.99 -2.18 47.15
CA MET A 251 48.35 -1.42 48.28
C MET A 251 48.53 0.14 48.24
N LYS A 252 47.64 1.03 48.75
CA LYS A 252 46.37 0.92 49.52
C LYS A 252 45.52 2.22 49.45
N THR A 253 44.22 2.08 49.77
CA THR A 253 43.21 2.98 50.42
C THR A 253 43.29 4.52 50.48
N GLU A 254 42.08 5.11 50.61
CA GLU A 254 41.71 6.46 51.14
C GLU A 254 42.07 7.68 50.27
N GLN A 255 41.14 8.59 49.94
CA GLN A 255 40.33 9.53 50.76
C GLN A 255 41.15 10.67 51.38
N GLY A 256 40.91 11.89 50.88
CA GLY A 256 41.39 13.17 51.40
C GLY A 256 40.70 14.30 50.64
N ASP A 257 40.12 15.25 51.35
CA ASP A 257 39.34 16.38 50.81
C ASP A 257 39.78 17.68 51.51
N ALA A 258 39.57 18.82 50.85
CA ALA A 258 39.86 20.21 51.26
C ALA A 258 41.34 20.63 51.52
N GLY A 259 41.71 21.84 51.06
CA GLY A 259 42.85 22.58 51.61
C GLY A 259 43.52 23.67 50.74
N ILE A 260 43.19 24.94 51.00
CA ILE A 260 44.07 26.14 50.94
C ILE A 260 44.55 26.65 49.54
N ASP A 261 43.72 27.51 48.94
CA ASP A 261 43.87 28.98 48.75
C ASP A 261 45.22 29.71 48.50
N ASP A 262 45.05 30.88 47.87
CA ASP A 262 45.86 32.11 47.81
C ASP A 262 47.23 32.18 47.10
N ASN A 263 47.22 32.79 45.90
CA ASN A 263 47.81 34.10 45.51
C ASN A 263 47.78 34.22 43.94
N ASP A 264 47.65 35.37 43.28
CA ASP A 264 47.78 36.80 43.66
C ASP A 264 46.85 37.69 42.78
N GLU A 265 46.75 39.00 43.06
CA GLU A 265 45.83 39.95 42.40
C GLU A 265 46.30 40.51 41.04
N GLY A 266 45.35 41.07 40.27
CA GLY A 266 45.60 41.68 38.97
C GLY A 266 44.48 42.61 38.45
N GLU A 267 43.89 43.46 39.30
CA GLU A 267 42.80 44.35 38.87
C GLU A 267 43.25 45.57 38.02
N ARG A 268 42.48 45.85 36.95
CA ARG A 268 41.57 47.04 36.79
C ARG A 268 41.05 47.09 35.34
N LYS A 269 39.75 47.21 35.01
CA LYS A 269 38.60 48.04 35.47
C LYS A 269 38.46 49.38 34.74
N THR A 270 37.18 49.73 34.50
CA THR A 270 36.59 50.99 33.99
C THR A 270 36.57 51.22 32.47
N ALA A 271 35.64 52.01 31.89
CA ALA A 271 34.17 52.09 32.02
C ALA A 271 33.63 53.19 31.07
N LYS A 272 32.37 53.05 30.60
CA LYS A 272 31.44 54.04 29.99
C LYS A 272 31.91 55.46 29.62
N VAL A 273 31.45 55.99 28.47
CA VAL A 273 30.48 57.12 28.34
C VAL A 273 30.26 57.50 26.86
N ASP A 274 29.08 58.04 26.53
CA ASP A 274 28.64 58.51 25.21
C ASP A 274 29.17 59.89 24.80
N ALA A 275 29.30 60.18 23.48
CA ALA A 275 28.78 61.39 22.80
C ALA A 275 29.29 61.60 21.35
N LYS A 276 28.34 61.93 20.44
CA LYS A 276 28.26 63.12 19.53
C LYS A 276 29.57 63.86 19.11
N ASN A 277 29.71 64.46 17.91
CA ASN A 277 28.73 64.86 16.87
C ASN A 277 29.39 65.26 15.51
N ASN A 278 28.57 65.75 14.57
CA ASN A 278 28.89 66.63 13.41
C ASN A 278 29.59 66.02 12.17
N ASP A 279 29.42 66.57 10.96
CA ASP A 279 28.23 67.15 10.27
C ASP A 279 28.60 67.53 8.82
N ASN A 280 27.64 67.49 7.89
CA ASN A 280 27.56 68.49 6.80
C ASN A 280 26.19 68.45 6.09
N GLU A 281 25.59 69.62 5.83
CA GLU A 281 24.32 69.76 5.11
C GLU A 281 24.53 70.16 3.63
N ASN A 282 23.57 69.84 2.75
CA ASN A 282 22.67 70.90 2.25
C ASN A 282 21.32 70.34 1.75
N LYS A 283 20.36 71.25 1.53
CA LYS A 283 18.94 71.03 1.21
C LYS A 283 18.76 70.89 -0.34
N GLN A 284 17.58 70.69 -0.97
CA GLN A 284 16.30 71.36 -0.72
C GLN A 284 15.11 70.84 -1.60
N MET A 285 13.99 70.39 -0.98
CA MET A 285 12.56 70.55 -1.38
C MET A 285 12.05 70.03 -2.76
N ASN A 286 10.76 69.73 -3.03
CA ASN A 286 9.50 69.66 -2.24
C ASN A 286 8.38 68.92 -3.03
N ARG A 287 7.38 68.32 -2.33
CA ARG A 287 5.94 68.16 -2.75
C ARG A 287 5.61 67.29 -3.99
N ASP A 288 4.38 66.82 -4.23
CA ASP A 288 3.15 66.62 -3.41
C ASP A 288 2.29 65.46 -4.02
N GLN A 289 1.14 65.14 -3.42
CA GLN A 289 0.13 64.19 -3.96
C GLN A 289 -0.75 64.81 -5.08
N GLY A 290 -1.37 63.99 -5.94
CA GLY A 290 -2.39 64.45 -6.90
C GLY A 290 -3.11 63.32 -7.67
N ASP A 291 -4.43 63.45 -7.85
CA ASP A 291 -5.32 62.53 -8.60
C ASP A 291 -5.68 63.06 -10.01
N GLY A 292 -6.06 62.15 -10.93
CA GLY A 292 -6.54 62.45 -12.29
C GLY A 292 -5.93 61.48 -13.33
N LYS A 293 -6.62 60.57 -14.06
CA LYS A 293 -8.06 60.36 -14.41
C LYS A 293 -8.59 61.28 -15.54
N ILE A 294 -9.36 60.69 -16.48
CA ILE A 294 -10.13 61.33 -17.59
C ILE A 294 -9.20 61.88 -18.69
N ASP A 295 -9.31 61.61 -20.01
CA ASP A 295 -10.25 60.88 -20.91
C ASP A 295 -9.42 60.43 -22.15
N ASP A 296 -9.85 59.76 -23.23
CA ASP A 296 -10.88 58.78 -23.67
C ASP A 296 -10.66 58.67 -25.23
N GLU A 297 -11.58 58.10 -26.03
CA GLU A 297 -11.44 57.80 -27.50
C GLU A 297 -10.43 56.68 -27.86
N ASP A 298 -10.75 55.52 -28.44
CA ASP A 298 -11.82 54.96 -29.31
C ASP A 298 -11.48 54.87 -30.81
N ASP A 299 -11.94 53.78 -31.45
CA ASP A 299 -11.76 53.33 -32.84
C ASP A 299 -10.28 53.26 -33.34
N GLY A 300 -9.78 52.20 -33.97
CA GLY A 300 -10.43 51.03 -34.55
C GLY A 300 -10.23 51.00 -36.06
N LYS A 301 -10.37 49.79 -36.64
CA LYS A 301 -10.19 49.46 -38.07
C LYS A 301 -8.72 49.53 -38.55
N LYS A 302 -8.31 48.94 -39.68
CA LYS A 302 -8.66 47.70 -40.44
C LYS A 302 -7.79 47.76 -41.73
N LYS A 303 -7.65 46.64 -42.46
CA LYS A 303 -7.05 46.56 -43.83
C LYS A 303 -5.53 46.81 -43.86
N THR A 304 -4.76 46.27 -44.83
CA THR A 304 -5.00 45.26 -45.90
C THR A 304 -3.64 44.58 -46.14
N ALA A 305 -3.55 43.24 -46.24
CA ALA A 305 -3.67 42.42 -47.47
C ALA A 305 -2.49 42.66 -48.46
N LYS A 306 -2.20 41.86 -49.50
CA LYS A 306 -2.86 40.74 -50.23
C LYS A 306 -1.69 39.99 -50.96
N VAL A 307 -1.71 38.78 -51.55
CA VAL A 307 -2.62 38.02 -52.42
C VAL A 307 -2.22 36.53 -52.24
N ASP A 308 -3.10 35.65 -51.78
CA ASP A 308 -4.06 34.80 -52.53
C ASP A 308 -3.43 33.73 -53.45
N ALA A 309 -3.68 32.45 -53.15
CA ALA A 309 -3.81 31.35 -54.13
C ALA A 309 -4.64 30.20 -53.51
N ASN A 310 -5.71 29.79 -54.19
CA ASN A 310 -6.60 28.67 -53.81
C ASN A 310 -6.02 27.33 -54.35
N GLY A 311 -6.48 26.13 -53.97
CA GLY A 311 -7.47 25.74 -52.96
C GLY A 311 -8.09 24.36 -53.27
N ASP A 312 -8.48 23.64 -52.20
CA ASP A 312 -9.44 22.53 -52.08
C ASP A 312 -9.31 21.17 -52.84
N GLU A 313 -9.53 20.12 -52.02
CA GLU A 313 -10.34 18.91 -52.23
C GLU A 313 -9.77 17.53 -52.69
N TYR A 314 -10.36 16.47 -52.07
CA TYR A 314 -10.34 15.02 -52.40
C TYR A 314 -9.00 14.25 -52.25
N LYS A 315 -8.94 12.90 -52.17
CA LYS A 315 -9.71 11.87 -51.38
C LYS A 315 -9.09 10.46 -51.58
N ILE A 316 -9.37 9.52 -50.66
CA ILE A 316 -9.37 8.04 -50.84
C ILE A 316 -7.99 7.34 -50.97
N ASP A 317 -8.01 6.03 -50.72
CA ASP A 317 -6.93 5.09 -50.39
C ASP A 317 -6.21 4.38 -51.57
N GLU A 318 -5.18 3.60 -51.21
CA GLU A 318 -4.94 2.18 -51.61
C GLU A 318 -3.63 1.77 -52.34
N ALA A 319 -3.17 0.55 -51.99
CA ALA A 319 -2.44 -0.46 -52.79
C ALA A 319 -0.95 -0.31 -53.19
N ILE A 320 -0.08 -0.95 -52.39
CA ILE A 320 0.80 -2.11 -52.74
C ILE A 320 1.58 -2.12 -54.08
N LYS A 321 2.92 -2.10 -53.99
CA LYS A 321 3.91 -3.01 -54.66
C LYS A 321 5.34 -2.68 -54.14
N ASN A 322 6.13 -3.65 -53.66
CA ASN A 322 7.03 -4.58 -54.39
C ASN A 322 8.24 -3.85 -55.05
N THR A 323 9.51 -4.28 -54.95
CA THR A 323 10.10 -5.50 -54.35
C THR A 323 11.60 -5.38 -54.02
N ALA A 324 11.99 -5.86 -52.84
CA ALA A 324 13.12 -6.75 -52.48
C ALA A 324 14.53 -6.75 -53.17
N SER A 325 15.55 -6.99 -52.31
CA SER A 325 16.67 -7.97 -52.45
C SER A 325 18.14 -7.49 -52.53
N ALA A 326 19.02 -8.39 -52.04
CA ALA A 326 20.48 -8.53 -52.23
C ALA A 326 21.44 -7.78 -51.25
N LYS A 327 22.52 -8.39 -50.71
CA LYS A 327 22.93 -9.81 -50.58
C LYS A 327 24.12 -9.98 -49.58
N ILE A 328 24.81 -11.14 -49.60
CA ILE A 328 26.05 -11.57 -48.89
C ILE A 328 25.73 -12.29 -47.56
N ASP A 329 25.55 -13.62 -47.55
CA ASP A 329 26.53 -14.76 -47.56
C ASP A 329 27.03 -15.08 -46.12
N VAL A 330 27.24 -16.33 -45.68
CA VAL A 330 28.28 -17.30 -46.10
C VAL A 330 27.84 -18.78 -45.91
N THR A 331 27.97 -19.57 -47.00
CA THR A 331 28.25 -21.03 -47.19
C THR A 331 27.98 -22.07 -46.07
N GLU A 332 27.15 -23.12 -46.32
CA GLU A 332 27.56 -24.52 -46.70
C GLU A 332 27.82 -25.47 -45.49
N ASN A 333 27.62 -26.81 -45.51
CA ASN A 333 27.02 -27.80 -46.44
C ASN A 333 26.09 -28.73 -45.59
N GLU A 334 25.40 -29.79 -46.03
CA GLU A 334 25.54 -30.71 -47.18
C GLU A 334 24.20 -31.46 -47.44
N GLU A 335 23.96 -31.89 -48.70
CA GLU A 335 23.17 -33.05 -49.19
C GLU A 335 21.92 -33.64 -48.46
N MET A 336 20.96 -34.31 -49.12
CA MET A 336 20.39 -34.30 -50.48
C MET A 336 19.13 -35.20 -50.45
N GLY A 337 18.03 -34.87 -51.15
CA GLY A 337 16.86 -35.78 -51.21
C GLY A 337 15.59 -35.21 -51.84
N VAL A 338 15.45 -35.33 -53.16
CA VAL A 338 14.25 -34.88 -53.89
C VAL A 338 13.32 -36.06 -54.20
N ALA A 339 12.06 -35.97 -53.79
CA ALA A 339 10.96 -36.77 -54.31
C ALA A 339 9.69 -35.90 -54.46
N LYS A 340 8.86 -36.19 -55.47
CA LYS A 340 7.58 -35.52 -55.74
C LYS A 340 6.42 -36.38 -55.26
N GLY A 341 5.30 -35.78 -54.86
CA GLY A 341 4.03 -36.50 -54.67
C GLY A 341 2.96 -35.58 -54.09
N ASP A 342 1.81 -35.47 -54.76
CA ASP A 342 0.76 -34.49 -54.45
C ASP A 342 -0.19 -34.91 -53.32
N GLY A 343 -0.42 -34.00 -52.36
CA GLY A 343 -1.75 -33.73 -51.80
C GLY A 343 -2.18 -34.36 -50.46
N ILE A 344 -3.24 -33.75 -49.91
CA ILE A 344 -4.07 -34.12 -48.73
C ILE A 344 -3.51 -33.69 -47.35
N GLY A 345 -4.29 -32.87 -46.62
CA GLY A 345 -4.35 -32.89 -45.14
C GLY A 345 -3.87 -31.64 -44.38
N ASP A 346 -4.71 -30.60 -44.24
CA ASP A 346 -4.54 -29.54 -43.23
C ASP A 346 -5.35 -29.87 -41.94
N GLU A 347 -5.05 -30.99 -41.29
CA GLU A 347 -5.56 -31.31 -39.93
C GLU A 347 -4.43 -32.00 -39.12
N ASP A 348 -3.79 -31.23 -38.21
CA ASP A 348 -3.11 -31.65 -36.96
C ASP A 348 -2.01 -30.64 -36.56
N ASN A 349 -2.42 -29.50 -35.97
CA ASN A 349 -1.52 -28.51 -35.35
C ASN A 349 -2.12 -27.84 -34.10
N ASN A 350 -3.23 -28.36 -33.54
CA ASN A 350 -3.89 -27.79 -32.35
C ASN A 350 -3.66 -28.61 -31.06
N GLU A 351 -3.32 -29.91 -31.15
CA GLU A 351 -3.15 -30.74 -29.94
C GLU A 351 -1.78 -30.57 -29.25
N GLU A 352 -0.72 -30.21 -29.98
CA GLU A 352 0.61 -29.97 -29.37
C GLU A 352 0.63 -28.69 -28.53
N ASP A 353 0.08 -27.57 -29.07
CA ASP A 353 -0.07 -26.30 -28.35
C ASP A 353 -0.96 -26.45 -27.09
N GLU A 354 -2.11 -27.15 -27.18
CA GLU A 354 -2.98 -27.38 -26.00
C GLU A 354 -2.27 -28.21 -24.92
N ASP A 355 -1.42 -29.17 -25.28
CA ASP A 355 -0.73 -30.02 -24.30
C ASP A 355 0.58 -29.39 -23.75
N GLU A 356 1.22 -28.45 -24.46
CA GLU A 356 2.26 -27.55 -23.92
C GLU A 356 1.69 -26.64 -22.81
N ASP A 357 0.63 -25.88 -23.11
CA ASP A 357 0.01 -24.95 -22.15
C ASP A 357 -0.56 -25.70 -20.93
N ARG A 358 -1.06 -26.93 -21.12
CA ARG A 358 -1.54 -27.79 -20.04
C ARG A 358 -0.42 -28.31 -19.13
N LYS A 359 0.74 -28.68 -19.69
CA LYS A 359 1.95 -29.02 -18.91
C LYS A 359 2.42 -27.81 -18.12
N ARG A 360 2.40 -26.62 -18.73
CA ARG A 360 2.75 -25.35 -18.10
C ARG A 360 1.84 -25.02 -16.92
N GLU A 361 0.51 -25.08 -17.08
CA GLU A 361 -0.43 -24.90 -15.97
C GLU A 361 -0.17 -25.88 -14.80
N GLU A 362 0.20 -27.13 -15.09
CA GLU A 362 0.48 -28.13 -14.06
C GLU A 362 1.79 -27.83 -13.31
N VAL A 363 2.82 -27.33 -14.02
CA VAL A 363 4.07 -26.84 -13.42
C VAL A 363 3.81 -25.62 -12.55
N GLU A 364 3.07 -24.62 -13.05
CA GLU A 364 2.70 -23.42 -12.27
C GLU A 364 1.87 -23.80 -11.02
N ARG A 365 0.89 -24.70 -11.15
CA ARG A 365 0.14 -25.25 -9.99
C ARG A 365 1.05 -25.98 -8.99
N LYS A 366 2.02 -26.76 -9.45
CA LYS A 366 3.00 -27.45 -8.59
C LYS A 366 3.93 -26.48 -7.87
N ILE A 367 4.39 -25.40 -8.51
CA ILE A 367 5.15 -24.31 -7.88
C ILE A 367 4.30 -23.61 -6.81
N LEU A 368 3.10 -23.14 -7.17
CA LEU A 368 2.20 -22.40 -6.29
C LEU A 368 1.69 -23.25 -5.09
N SER A 369 1.62 -24.58 -5.24
CA SER A 369 1.31 -25.50 -4.13
C SER A 369 2.38 -25.52 -3.02
N ARG A 370 3.62 -25.13 -3.33
CA ARG A 370 4.77 -25.13 -2.41
C ARG A 370 5.04 -23.76 -1.78
N VAL A 371 4.39 -22.70 -2.27
CA VAL A 371 4.55 -21.34 -1.73
C VAL A 371 4.00 -21.28 -0.30
N THR A 372 4.91 -21.00 0.63
CA THR A 372 4.60 -20.66 2.02
C THR A 372 4.80 -19.17 2.27
N CYS A 373 4.18 -18.63 3.32
CA CYS A 373 4.47 -17.26 3.74
C CYS A 373 5.93 -17.14 4.21
N PRO A 374 6.66 -16.08 3.84
CA PRO A 374 8.04 -15.89 4.25
C PRO A 374 8.14 -15.77 5.78
N ASN A 375 9.14 -16.44 6.37
CA ASN A 375 9.52 -16.18 7.76
C ASN A 375 10.26 -14.83 7.82
N ASN A 376 9.49 -13.76 8.08
CA ASN A 376 9.95 -12.38 8.18
C ASN A 376 10.71 -12.11 9.50
N SER A 377 11.72 -12.91 9.79
CA SER A 377 12.57 -12.84 10.98
C SER A 377 13.93 -13.47 10.69
N LEU A 378 15.02 -12.89 11.22
CA LEU A 378 16.33 -13.57 11.27
C LEU A 378 16.35 -14.78 12.22
N SER A 379 15.31 -14.94 13.07
CA SER A 379 15.16 -16.05 14.03
C SER A 379 16.34 -16.16 15.01
N GLN A 380 16.70 -15.02 15.63
CA GLN A 380 17.78 -14.96 16.62
C GLN A 380 17.35 -15.61 17.94
N GLU A 381 18.27 -16.33 18.59
CA GLU A 381 18.06 -16.90 19.92
C GLU A 381 18.14 -15.83 21.01
N GLY A 382 17.48 -16.07 22.15
CA GLY A 382 17.53 -15.17 23.31
C GLY A 382 16.84 -13.81 23.13
N LEU A 383 16.07 -13.60 22.05
CA LEU A 383 15.19 -12.44 21.93
C LEU A 383 14.04 -12.51 22.96
N PRO A 384 13.61 -11.37 23.52
CA PRO A 384 12.44 -11.33 24.38
C PRO A 384 11.17 -11.79 23.63
N PRO A 385 10.08 -12.14 24.34
CA PRO A 385 8.78 -12.27 23.73
C PRO A 385 8.30 -10.93 23.18
N TYR A 386 7.40 -10.98 22.18
CA TYR A 386 6.62 -9.81 21.77
C TYR A 386 5.78 -9.28 22.96
N GLY A 387 5.50 -7.98 22.93
CA GLY A 387 4.66 -7.31 23.93
C GLY A 387 3.17 -7.28 23.55
N LYS A 388 2.51 -6.16 23.86
CA LYS A 388 1.12 -5.88 23.46
C LYS A 388 0.92 -5.89 21.94
N CYS A 389 1.96 -5.53 21.19
CA CYS A 389 2.01 -5.63 19.75
C CYS A 389 2.68 -6.95 19.34
N THR A 390 1.95 -7.82 18.65
CA THR A 390 2.48 -9.02 17.98
C THR A 390 2.38 -8.82 16.46
N PRO A 391 3.29 -9.36 15.63
CA PRO A 391 3.26 -9.09 14.19
C PRO A 391 1.99 -9.65 13.53
N HIS A 392 1.36 -8.81 12.70
CA HIS A 392 0.26 -9.18 11.81
C HIS A 392 0.62 -10.38 10.93
N ARG A 393 -0.34 -11.28 10.71
CA ARG A 393 -0.12 -12.56 10.03
C ARG A 393 -0.84 -12.62 8.67
N PRO A 394 -0.12 -12.63 7.54
CA PRO A 394 -0.74 -12.75 6.23
C PRO A 394 -1.40 -14.11 6.05
N THR A 395 -2.51 -14.12 5.31
CA THR A 395 -3.14 -15.39 4.89
C THR A 395 -2.27 -16.11 3.85
N LEU A 396 -2.29 -17.45 3.85
CA LEU A 396 -1.54 -18.26 2.87
C LEU A 396 -1.91 -17.89 1.42
N GLU A 397 -3.17 -17.53 1.17
CA GLU A 397 -3.62 -17.13 -0.16
C GLU A 397 -3.03 -15.78 -0.59
N ALA A 398 -2.98 -14.79 0.32
CA ALA A 398 -2.30 -13.53 0.04
C ALA A 398 -0.80 -13.74 -0.21
N CYS A 399 -0.13 -14.64 0.53
CA CYS A 399 1.27 -15.00 0.27
C CYS A 399 1.49 -15.59 -1.13
N LYS A 400 0.54 -16.39 -1.66
CA LYS A 400 0.56 -16.86 -3.05
C LYS A 400 0.31 -15.74 -4.06
N THR A 401 -0.67 -14.87 -3.78
CA THR A 401 -0.95 -13.70 -4.63
C THR A 401 0.26 -12.76 -4.70
N ALA A 402 1.00 -12.60 -3.61
CA ALA A 402 2.26 -11.87 -3.58
C ALA A 402 3.31 -12.53 -4.48
N TYR A 403 3.47 -13.85 -4.36
CA TYR A 403 4.44 -14.62 -5.14
C TYR A 403 4.19 -14.48 -6.65
N GLN A 404 2.93 -14.57 -7.07
CA GLN A 404 2.49 -14.34 -8.45
C GLN A 404 2.70 -12.90 -8.92
N PHE A 405 2.27 -11.90 -8.14
CA PHE A 405 2.29 -10.50 -8.60
C PHE A 405 3.68 -9.87 -8.59
N TYR A 406 4.61 -10.38 -7.77
CA TYR A 406 6.02 -9.99 -7.79
C TYR A 406 6.89 -10.93 -8.68
N ASN A 407 6.26 -11.81 -9.47
CA ASN A 407 6.89 -12.77 -10.38
C ASN A 407 8.09 -13.50 -9.74
N LEU A 408 7.91 -14.10 -8.57
CA LEU A 408 9.01 -14.62 -7.74
C LEU A 408 9.59 -15.97 -8.21
N GLU A 409 8.91 -16.67 -9.12
CA GLU A 409 9.50 -17.84 -9.80
C GLU A 409 10.52 -17.45 -10.88
N ILE A 410 10.44 -16.22 -11.40
CA ILE A 410 11.40 -15.71 -12.39
C ILE A 410 12.71 -15.36 -11.65
N PRO A 411 13.88 -15.89 -12.07
CA PRO A 411 15.19 -15.56 -11.49
C PRO A 411 15.50 -14.06 -11.42
N SER A 412 16.54 -13.70 -10.66
CA SER A 412 17.05 -12.33 -10.64
C SER A 412 17.38 -11.86 -12.07
N LEU A 413 16.87 -10.67 -12.41
CA LEU A 413 17.10 -10.06 -13.72
C LEU A 413 18.61 -9.85 -13.90
N LYS A 414 19.12 -10.11 -15.11
CA LYS A 414 20.47 -9.71 -15.52
C LYS A 414 20.42 -8.35 -16.21
N CYS A 415 21.55 -7.65 -16.23
CA CYS A 415 21.66 -6.40 -16.97
C CYS A 415 21.64 -6.68 -18.49
N ASN A 416 20.68 -6.07 -19.19
CA ASN A 416 20.45 -6.28 -20.63
C ASN A 416 21.32 -5.37 -21.52
N ASP A 417 21.79 -4.23 -21.01
CA ASP A 417 22.82 -3.42 -21.66
C ASP A 417 24.17 -4.15 -21.49
N PRO A 418 24.86 -4.59 -22.55
CA PRO A 418 26.10 -5.33 -22.41
C PRO A 418 27.23 -4.43 -21.90
N HIS A 419 28.19 -4.98 -21.14
CA HIS A 419 29.41 -4.25 -20.82
C HIS A 419 30.24 -4.05 -22.08
N LYS A 420 30.45 -2.79 -22.48
CA LYS A 420 31.11 -2.43 -23.75
C LYS A 420 32.62 -2.25 -23.57
N GLY A 421 33.07 -2.10 -22.33
CA GLY A 421 34.43 -1.80 -21.91
C GLY A 421 34.49 -0.54 -21.04
N ASP A 422 35.51 -0.44 -20.19
CA ASP A 422 35.85 0.81 -19.49
C ASP A 422 36.90 1.59 -20.29
N ILE A 423 36.61 2.87 -20.59
CA ILE A 423 37.49 3.77 -21.36
C ILE A 423 38.72 4.13 -20.52
N CYS A 424 38.53 4.49 -19.25
CA CYS A 424 39.59 4.78 -18.30
C CYS A 424 39.31 4.18 -16.92
N SER A 425 40.38 3.66 -16.30
CA SER A 425 40.46 3.42 -14.87
C SER A 425 41.34 4.50 -14.22
N VAL A 426 41.10 4.80 -12.94
CA VAL A 426 41.80 5.88 -12.23
C VAL A 426 42.20 5.45 -10.83
N THR A 427 43.47 5.69 -10.47
CA THR A 427 43.99 5.51 -9.12
C THR A 427 44.42 6.84 -8.52
N VAL A 428 44.50 6.91 -7.19
CA VAL A 428 44.97 8.11 -6.46
C VAL A 428 46.04 7.70 -5.47
N THR A 429 47.24 8.25 -5.61
CA THR A 429 48.36 7.95 -4.72
C THR A 429 48.16 8.66 -3.37
N ARG A 430 48.35 7.91 -2.28
CA ARG A 430 47.95 8.32 -0.92
C ARG A 430 48.67 9.56 -0.42
N GLU A 431 49.96 9.68 -0.71
CA GLU A 431 50.84 10.71 -0.16
C GLU A 431 50.71 12.06 -0.85
N LYS A 432 50.57 12.06 -2.19
CA LYS A 432 50.59 13.28 -3.01
C LYS A 432 49.21 13.73 -3.51
N LYS A 433 48.14 12.98 -3.23
CA LYS A 433 46.83 13.06 -3.94
C LYS A 433 47.01 13.16 -5.47
N GLN A 434 48.03 12.47 -6.00
CA GLN A 434 48.30 12.47 -7.44
C GLN A 434 47.37 11.45 -8.09
N ILE A 435 46.67 11.89 -9.13
CA ILE A 435 45.72 11.07 -9.88
C ILE A 435 46.48 10.47 -11.07
N GLU A 436 46.41 9.16 -11.22
CA GLU A 436 46.97 8.43 -12.35
C GLU A 436 45.80 7.80 -13.13
N ALA A 437 45.71 8.10 -14.43
CA ALA A 437 44.70 7.55 -15.32
C ALA A 437 45.33 6.48 -16.21
N ARG A 438 44.68 5.31 -16.31
CA ARG A 438 45.06 4.20 -17.19
C ARG A 438 43.88 3.87 -18.09
N CYS A 439 44.01 4.18 -19.36
CA CYS A 439 42.93 4.13 -20.34
C CYS A 439 43.25 3.12 -21.46
N ASN A 440 42.21 2.54 -22.06
CA ASN A 440 42.38 1.54 -23.11
C ASN A 440 42.52 2.19 -24.48
N GLU A 441 43.74 2.27 -25.00
CA GLU A 441 44.06 2.90 -26.31
C GLU A 441 43.44 2.17 -27.52
N HIS A 442 42.91 0.95 -27.35
CA HIS A 442 42.27 0.16 -28.40
C HIS A 442 40.75 0.07 -28.29
N LEU A 443 40.13 0.75 -27.30
CA LEU A 443 38.68 0.66 -27.09
C LEU A 443 37.87 1.61 -27.98
N CYS A 444 38.47 2.72 -28.42
CA CYS A 444 37.78 3.83 -29.07
C CYS A 444 38.43 4.20 -30.41
N ASP A 445 37.60 4.60 -31.37
CA ASP A 445 38.02 5.23 -32.62
C ASP A 445 38.66 6.60 -32.34
N GLN A 446 39.71 6.95 -33.08
CA GLN A 446 40.39 8.25 -32.98
C GLN A 446 39.44 9.42 -33.32
N ASP A 447 39.68 10.59 -32.72
CA ASP A 447 38.88 11.83 -32.88
C ASP A 447 37.41 11.77 -32.41
N THR A 448 36.98 10.69 -31.73
CA THR A 448 35.59 10.54 -31.26
C THR A 448 35.38 10.77 -29.75
N ILE A 449 36.46 10.99 -28.99
CA ILE A 449 36.45 10.89 -27.51
C ILE A 449 35.96 12.20 -26.87
N ARG A 450 35.03 12.10 -25.91
CA ARG A 450 34.41 13.25 -25.23
C ARG A 450 34.30 13.03 -23.72
N THR A 451 34.39 14.13 -22.99
CA THR A 451 34.16 14.16 -21.53
C THR A 451 32.96 15.06 -21.23
N ARG A 452 32.06 14.60 -20.36
CA ARG A 452 30.85 15.33 -19.95
C ARG A 452 30.69 15.27 -18.44
N SER A 453 30.09 16.30 -17.84
CA SER A 453 29.57 16.25 -16.47
C SER A 453 28.60 17.42 -16.29
N MET A 454 28.06 17.60 -15.08
CA MET A 454 27.10 18.67 -14.84
C MET A 454 27.77 20.04 -14.81
N ASN A 455 27.16 21.01 -15.48
CA ASN A 455 27.58 22.41 -15.49
C ASN A 455 27.00 23.13 -14.26
N PRO A 456 27.85 23.80 -13.45
CA PRO A 456 27.43 24.39 -12.16
C PRO A 456 26.50 25.59 -12.30
N MET A 457 26.31 26.16 -13.50
CA MET A 457 25.47 27.33 -13.74
C MET A 457 24.01 27.00 -14.06
N ASN A 458 23.73 25.80 -14.59
CA ASN A 458 22.42 25.42 -15.14
C ASN A 458 21.94 24.00 -14.77
N GLY A 459 22.80 23.15 -14.21
CA GLY A 459 22.47 21.76 -13.88
C GLY A 459 22.30 20.84 -15.10
N GLU A 460 22.78 21.24 -16.29
CA GLU A 460 22.79 20.43 -17.50
C GLU A 460 24.09 19.61 -17.64
N HIS A 461 24.07 18.52 -18.39
CA HIS A 461 25.24 17.68 -18.65
C HIS A 461 25.99 18.08 -19.93
N ASP A 462 26.75 19.16 -19.83
CA ASP A 462 27.50 19.74 -20.95
C ASP A 462 28.81 18.96 -21.24
N ALA A 463 29.37 19.21 -22.42
CA ALA A 463 30.71 18.72 -22.79
C ALA A 463 31.77 19.60 -22.12
N ILE A 464 32.72 18.97 -21.43
CA ILE A 464 33.85 19.64 -20.78
C ILE A 464 34.97 19.83 -21.81
N GLU A 465 35.37 18.74 -22.47
CA GLU A 465 36.54 18.70 -23.35
C GLU A 465 36.45 17.49 -24.30
N THR A 466 36.93 17.65 -25.53
CA THR A 466 36.95 16.63 -26.59
C THR A 466 38.39 16.30 -26.99
N PHE A 467 38.69 15.03 -27.23
CA PHE A 467 40.05 14.53 -27.38
C PHE A 467 40.24 13.75 -28.69
N SER A 468 41.36 14.00 -29.36
CA SER A 468 41.77 13.25 -30.55
C SER A 468 42.24 11.83 -30.22
N THR A 469 42.90 11.66 -29.07
CA THR A 469 43.46 10.36 -28.66
C THR A 469 43.17 10.01 -27.20
N ILE A 470 43.13 8.72 -26.89
CA ILE A 470 43.03 8.20 -25.52
C ILE A 470 44.21 8.70 -24.67
N LYS A 471 45.40 8.84 -25.25
CA LYS A 471 46.59 9.38 -24.60
C LYS A 471 46.40 10.84 -24.15
N THR A 472 45.77 11.68 -24.99
CA THR A 472 45.41 13.05 -24.61
C THR A 472 44.33 13.11 -23.53
N LEU A 473 43.32 12.23 -23.58
CA LEU A 473 42.33 12.09 -22.50
C LEU A 473 43.01 11.70 -21.18
N ALA A 474 43.87 10.67 -21.18
CA ALA A 474 44.55 10.18 -19.98
C ALA A 474 45.42 11.26 -19.31
N ALA A 475 46.07 12.13 -20.10
CA ALA A 475 46.83 13.26 -19.57
C ALA A 475 45.94 14.38 -18.98
N ALA A 476 44.75 14.63 -19.56
CA ALA A 476 43.83 15.67 -19.10
C ALA A 476 42.92 15.24 -17.94
N LEU A 477 42.57 13.96 -17.85
CA LEU A 477 41.60 13.42 -16.89
C LEU A 477 41.96 13.73 -15.40
N PRO A 478 43.24 13.72 -14.96
CA PRO A 478 43.66 14.23 -13.65
C PRO A 478 43.30 15.69 -13.35
N ARG A 479 43.23 16.57 -14.36
CA ARG A 479 42.75 17.97 -14.20
C ARG A 479 41.22 17.99 -14.11
N ILE A 480 40.53 17.30 -15.02
CA ILE A 480 39.07 17.27 -15.10
C ILE A 480 38.45 16.75 -13.80
N LEU A 481 38.95 15.62 -13.27
CA LEU A 481 38.44 15.04 -12.02
C LEU A 481 38.68 15.95 -10.80
N LYS A 482 39.76 16.74 -10.79
CA LYS A 482 40.00 17.75 -9.73
C LYS A 482 39.05 18.94 -9.87
N GLN A 483 38.79 19.43 -11.07
CA GLN A 483 37.87 20.54 -11.28
C GLN A 483 36.43 20.15 -10.90
N ASN A 484 35.98 18.96 -11.28
CA ASN A 484 34.64 18.48 -10.91
C ASN A 484 34.51 18.29 -9.40
N ALA A 485 35.56 17.79 -8.72
CA ALA A 485 35.60 17.72 -7.25
C ALA A 485 35.45 19.11 -6.59
N LEU A 486 36.12 20.14 -7.11
CA LEU A 486 35.98 21.52 -6.63
C LEU A 486 34.58 22.08 -6.89
N ASN A 487 33.95 21.71 -8.01
CA ASN A 487 32.57 22.06 -8.36
C ASN A 487 31.50 21.23 -7.59
N LYS A 488 31.88 20.45 -6.56
CA LYS A 488 31.03 19.52 -5.80
C LYS A 488 30.36 18.39 -6.63
N PHE A 489 30.81 18.12 -7.86
CA PHE A 489 30.26 17.06 -8.72
C PHE A 489 31.21 15.86 -8.77
N HIS A 490 30.84 14.76 -8.12
CA HIS A 490 31.79 13.68 -7.86
C HIS A 490 31.83 12.61 -8.96
N TYR A 491 31.66 13.00 -10.22
CA TYR A 491 31.74 12.11 -11.39
C TYR A 491 32.09 12.83 -12.70
N VAL A 492 32.51 12.04 -13.69
CA VAL A 492 32.68 12.38 -15.10
C VAL A 492 32.03 11.27 -15.93
N PHE A 493 31.36 11.62 -17.02
CA PHE A 493 31.03 10.70 -18.10
C PHE A 493 32.12 10.74 -19.17
N LEU A 494 32.60 9.56 -19.58
CA LEU A 494 33.46 9.38 -20.74
C LEU A 494 32.63 8.76 -21.86
N GLU A 495 32.71 9.33 -23.06
CA GLU A 495 32.00 8.86 -24.25
C GLU A 495 32.98 8.73 -25.42
N CYS A 496 32.86 7.69 -26.24
CA CYS A 496 33.59 7.55 -27.50
C CYS A 496 32.81 6.64 -28.47
N ASN A 497 33.24 6.59 -29.74
CA ASN A 497 32.74 5.60 -30.69
C ASN A 497 33.72 4.44 -30.83
N ARG A 498 33.21 3.27 -31.26
CA ARG A 498 33.97 2.10 -31.71
C ARG A 498 33.24 1.47 -32.89
N THR A 499 33.75 1.61 -34.10
CA THR A 499 33.22 0.94 -35.30
C THR A 499 31.70 1.20 -35.52
N SER A 500 31.24 2.41 -35.23
CA SER A 500 29.82 2.86 -35.21
C SER A 500 28.99 2.57 -33.94
N GLU A 501 29.53 1.88 -32.93
CA GLU A 501 28.92 1.75 -31.61
C GLU A 501 29.33 2.91 -30.68
N VAL A 502 28.41 3.47 -29.90
CA VAL A 502 28.76 4.43 -28.83
C VAL A 502 29.04 3.68 -27.52
N ILE A 503 30.26 3.87 -27.00
CA ILE A 503 30.69 3.41 -25.68
C ILE A 503 30.53 4.57 -24.70
N ARG A 504 30.00 4.29 -23.51
CA ARG A 504 29.85 5.27 -22.43
C ARG A 504 30.30 4.67 -21.11
N GLN A 505 30.98 5.46 -20.28
CA GLN A 505 31.43 5.08 -18.95
C GLN A 505 31.10 6.18 -17.94
N LEU A 506 30.44 5.80 -16.83
CA LEU A 506 30.32 6.63 -15.65
C LEU A 506 31.56 6.41 -14.78
N LEU A 507 32.38 7.44 -14.60
CA LEU A 507 33.61 7.41 -13.82
C LEU A 507 33.46 8.30 -12.57
N PRO A 508 33.23 7.71 -11.38
CA PRO A 508 33.19 8.47 -10.13
C PRO A 508 34.56 9.06 -9.76
N VAL A 509 34.54 10.29 -9.22
CA VAL A 509 35.71 10.94 -8.61
C VAL A 509 36.06 10.21 -7.32
N SER A 510 37.31 9.76 -7.17
CA SER A 510 37.77 9.05 -5.96
C SER A 510 37.53 9.88 -4.69
N PRO A 511 36.80 9.36 -3.68
CA PRO A 511 36.49 10.13 -2.46
C PRO A 511 37.71 10.61 -1.67
N VAL A 512 38.91 10.05 -1.88
CA VAL A 512 40.18 10.55 -1.32
C VAL A 512 40.44 12.03 -1.70
N LEU A 513 39.86 12.48 -2.83
CA LEU A 513 39.94 13.86 -3.29
C LEU A 513 38.91 14.75 -2.59
N THR A 514 37.68 14.26 -2.38
CA THR A 514 36.51 15.03 -1.95
C THR A 514 36.30 15.08 -0.43
N ILE A 515 36.85 14.14 0.35
CA ILE A 515 36.68 14.13 1.81
C ILE A 515 37.15 15.42 2.48
N GLN A 516 36.26 16.04 3.25
CA GLN A 516 36.60 17.16 4.12
C GLN A 516 37.47 16.71 5.30
N LYS A 517 38.24 17.66 5.84
CA LYS A 517 39.12 17.46 6.99
C LYS A 517 38.84 18.46 8.11
N HIS A 518 39.23 18.09 9.32
CA HIS A 518 39.52 19.01 10.41
C HIS A 518 40.98 19.49 10.31
N GLU A 519 41.30 20.61 10.95
CA GLU A 519 42.68 21.07 11.18
C GLU A 519 43.45 20.09 12.07
N ASN A 520 42.77 19.62 13.12
CA ASN A 520 43.29 18.65 14.08
C ASN A 520 42.91 17.19 13.71
N ALA A 521 43.39 16.22 14.49
CA ALA A 521 42.94 14.84 14.36
C ALA A 521 41.45 14.69 14.73
N ARG A 522 40.74 13.75 14.08
CA ARG A 522 39.35 13.40 14.41
C ARG A 522 39.24 12.99 15.88
N PRO A 523 38.25 13.50 16.66
CA PRO A 523 38.08 13.10 18.05
C PRO A 523 37.78 11.61 18.19
N LYS A 524 38.36 10.97 19.21
CA LYS A 524 38.09 9.55 19.55
C LYS A 524 36.59 9.33 19.78
N ASN A 525 36.13 8.10 19.55
CA ASN A 525 34.74 7.65 19.75
C ASN A 525 33.68 8.43 18.95
N THR A 526 34.08 9.21 17.94
CA THR A 526 33.14 9.84 17.00
C THR A 526 32.81 8.84 15.89
N LEU A 527 31.54 8.47 15.72
CA LEU A 527 31.10 7.48 14.73
C LEU A 527 30.83 8.11 13.36
N ASN A 528 31.02 7.35 12.27
CA ASN A 528 30.35 7.63 11.00
C ASN A 528 28.92 7.08 11.06
N VAL A 529 27.97 7.75 10.42
CA VAL A 529 26.56 7.35 10.36
C VAL A 529 26.15 7.18 8.91
N ASN A 530 25.68 5.98 8.57
CA ASN A 530 25.25 5.62 7.22
C ASN A 530 23.77 5.22 7.24
N VAL A 531 22.96 5.84 6.41
CA VAL A 531 21.54 5.52 6.22
C VAL A 531 21.35 5.11 4.77
N ILE A 532 20.80 3.91 4.57
CA ILE A 532 20.43 3.34 3.28
C ILE A 532 18.92 3.12 3.31
N LEU A 533 18.17 3.99 2.64
CA LEU A 533 16.72 3.90 2.49
C LEU A 533 16.37 3.28 1.13
N ILE A 534 15.47 2.30 1.10
CA ILE A 534 14.96 1.69 -0.12
C ILE A 534 13.48 2.07 -0.29
N ASP A 535 13.22 3.01 -1.20
CA ASP A 535 11.87 3.38 -1.62
C ASP A 535 11.39 2.38 -2.69
N SER A 536 10.28 1.67 -2.52
CA SER A 536 9.48 1.49 -1.28
C SER A 536 9.23 0.00 -1.11
N VAL A 537 9.86 -0.62 -0.11
CA VAL A 537 9.92 -2.08 0.05
C VAL A 537 9.38 -2.53 1.41
N ALA A 538 8.24 -3.20 1.38
CA ALA A 538 7.65 -3.83 2.55
C ALA A 538 8.59 -4.89 3.14
N ARG A 539 8.58 -5.11 4.44
CA ARG A 539 9.35 -6.14 5.14
C ARG A 539 9.15 -7.52 4.50
N ALA A 540 7.90 -7.92 4.30
CA ALA A 540 7.58 -9.19 3.64
C ALA A 540 8.05 -9.24 2.18
N HIS A 541 8.12 -8.10 1.50
CA HIS A 541 8.65 -8.00 0.14
C HIS A 541 10.19 -8.10 0.13
N PHE A 542 10.89 -7.41 1.05
CA PHE A 542 12.34 -7.53 1.26
C PHE A 542 12.72 -9.00 1.47
N TYR A 543 12.03 -9.71 2.38
CA TYR A 543 12.27 -11.11 2.68
C TYR A 543 11.97 -12.10 1.53
N ARG A 544 11.22 -11.67 0.52
CA ARG A 544 10.90 -12.45 -0.69
C ARG A 544 11.86 -12.15 -1.84
N SER A 545 12.21 -10.89 -2.04
CA SER A 545 12.94 -10.40 -3.22
C SER A 545 14.44 -10.16 -3.00
N LEU A 546 14.91 -10.20 -1.75
CA LEU A 546 16.33 -10.03 -1.38
C LEU A 546 16.90 -11.25 -0.58
N PRO A 547 16.82 -12.49 -1.12
CA PRO A 547 17.21 -13.71 -0.41
C PRO A 547 18.72 -13.84 -0.11
N GLU A 548 19.65 -13.40 -0.97
CA GLU A 548 21.09 -13.41 -0.69
C GLU A 548 21.39 -12.53 0.54
N THR A 549 20.85 -11.31 0.56
CA THR A 549 21.02 -10.35 1.67
C THR A 549 20.49 -10.92 2.97
N ILE A 550 19.28 -11.50 2.96
CA ILE A 550 18.67 -12.13 4.14
C ILE A 550 19.45 -13.37 4.60
N ASN A 551 20.02 -14.15 3.69
CA ASN A 551 20.84 -15.32 4.05
C ASN A 551 22.18 -14.90 4.68
N LEU A 552 22.81 -13.82 4.20
CA LEU A 552 23.98 -13.22 4.84
C LEU A 552 23.64 -12.78 6.28
N PHE A 553 22.54 -12.07 6.49
CA PHE A 553 22.11 -11.64 7.82
C PHE A 553 21.79 -12.82 8.76
N LYS A 554 21.17 -13.89 8.25
CA LYS A 554 20.92 -15.15 9.01
C LYS A 554 22.21 -15.88 9.38
N ASN A 555 23.25 -15.80 8.54
CA ASN A 555 24.56 -16.38 8.84
C ASN A 555 25.29 -15.55 9.90
N TRP A 556 25.25 -14.22 9.80
CA TRP A 556 25.83 -13.32 10.80
C TRP A 556 25.15 -13.44 12.16
N SER A 557 23.81 -13.56 12.21
CA SER A 557 23.07 -13.70 13.48
C SER A 557 23.32 -15.03 14.21
N ARG A 558 24.08 -15.95 13.62
CA ARG A 558 24.44 -17.27 14.17
C ARG A 558 25.94 -17.45 14.40
N SER A 559 26.77 -16.47 14.02
CA SER A 559 28.23 -16.56 14.07
C SER A 559 28.82 -15.56 15.06
N ALA A 560 29.66 -16.05 15.98
CA ALA A 560 30.43 -15.19 16.88
C ALA A 560 31.50 -14.37 16.13
N ASP A 561 31.97 -14.86 14.99
CA ASP A 561 32.98 -14.24 14.13
C ASP A 561 32.37 -13.28 13.08
N ALA A 562 31.07 -13.00 13.17
CA ALA A 562 30.42 -12.04 12.29
C ALA A 562 31.05 -10.64 12.43
N PRO A 563 31.29 -9.92 11.32
CA PRO A 563 31.96 -8.61 11.37
C PRO A 563 31.12 -7.53 12.05
N ALA A 564 29.79 -7.70 12.05
CA ALA A 564 28.82 -6.84 12.70
C ALA A 564 27.63 -7.65 13.22
N GLN A 565 27.03 -7.18 14.32
CA GLN A 565 25.70 -7.62 14.75
C GLN A 565 24.64 -6.95 13.86
N VAL A 566 23.59 -7.69 13.50
CA VAL A 566 22.41 -7.15 12.80
C VAL A 566 21.22 -7.18 13.75
N PHE A 567 20.61 -6.03 13.98
CA PHE A 567 19.37 -5.90 14.74
C PHE A 567 18.20 -5.73 13.76
N ASP A 568 17.34 -6.73 13.72
CA ASP A 568 16.19 -6.89 12.82
C ASP A 568 14.90 -6.44 13.50
N PHE A 569 14.33 -5.31 13.07
CA PHE A 569 13.15 -4.72 13.71
C PHE A 569 11.88 -5.34 13.11
N GLU A 570 11.35 -6.34 13.80
CA GLU A 570 10.19 -7.15 13.36
C GLU A 570 8.88 -6.35 13.36
N LEU A 571 8.81 -5.26 14.13
CA LEU A 571 7.64 -4.38 14.31
C LEU A 571 7.92 -2.91 13.95
N PHE A 572 8.57 -2.66 12.82
CA PHE A 572 8.75 -1.31 12.28
C PHE A 572 7.50 -0.87 11.48
N GLN A 573 6.99 0.32 11.78
CA GLN A 573 5.70 0.84 11.33
C GLN A 573 5.91 2.16 10.57
N ALA A 574 5.46 2.21 9.30
CA ALA A 574 5.39 3.45 8.54
C ALA A 574 4.33 4.38 9.16
N VAL A 575 4.58 5.70 9.19
CA VAL A 575 3.67 6.68 9.79
C VAL A 575 2.57 7.16 8.84
N GLU A 576 2.82 7.11 7.53
CA GLU A 576 1.85 7.31 6.43
C GLU A 576 2.28 6.43 5.23
N GLY A 577 1.52 6.43 4.13
CA GLY A 577 1.71 5.52 2.98
C GLY A 577 2.63 6.02 1.85
N HIS A 578 3.46 7.04 2.13
CA HIS A 578 4.25 7.77 1.12
C HIS A 578 5.62 8.25 1.65
N THR A 579 6.55 8.52 0.74
CA THR A 579 7.94 8.89 1.00
C THR A 579 8.11 10.16 1.84
N ALA A 580 7.40 11.24 1.49
CA ALA A 580 7.64 12.56 2.08
C ALA A 580 7.28 12.62 3.57
N GLU A 581 6.17 11.99 3.95
CA GLU A 581 5.68 11.99 5.33
C GLU A 581 6.53 11.11 6.25
N ASN A 582 7.01 9.96 5.76
CA ASN A 582 7.93 9.10 6.50
C ASN A 582 9.34 9.73 6.63
N THR A 583 9.87 10.34 5.56
CA THR A 583 11.17 11.02 5.60
C THR A 583 11.12 12.32 6.41
N HIS A 584 10.03 13.08 6.39
CA HIS A 584 9.83 14.21 7.32
C HIS A 584 9.86 13.75 8.78
N ALA A 585 9.25 12.62 9.12
CA ALA A 585 9.34 12.05 10.46
C ALA A 585 10.77 11.62 10.84
N LEU A 586 11.54 11.07 9.89
CA LEU A 586 12.95 10.71 10.07
C LEU A 586 13.86 11.94 10.27
N PHE A 587 13.60 13.04 9.55
CA PHE A 587 14.42 14.25 9.64
C PHE A 587 14.05 15.18 10.79
N THR A 588 12.78 15.21 11.22
CA THR A 588 12.29 16.17 12.23
C THR A 588 11.84 15.57 13.57
N GLY A 589 11.60 14.24 13.62
CA GLY A 589 10.96 13.58 14.76
C GLY A 589 9.46 13.89 14.88
N LYS A 590 8.82 14.39 13.80
CA LYS A 590 7.41 14.83 13.81
C LYS A 590 6.69 14.46 12.52
N LEU A 591 5.37 14.34 12.62
CA LEU A 591 4.49 14.22 11.47
C LEU A 591 4.15 15.60 10.88
N PHE A 592 3.88 15.66 9.58
CA PHE A 592 3.49 16.91 8.93
C PHE A 592 2.27 17.57 9.61
N PRO A 593 2.20 18.91 9.66
CA PRO A 593 1.01 19.62 10.12
C PRO A 593 -0.24 19.23 9.33
N ILE A 594 -1.31 18.92 10.06
CA ILE A 594 -2.63 18.65 9.48
C ILE A 594 -3.19 19.97 8.94
N THR A 595 -3.46 20.02 7.64
CA THR A 595 -4.06 21.15 6.93
C THR A 595 -5.13 20.66 5.95
N GLU A 596 -5.90 21.57 5.36
CA GLU A 596 -6.93 21.22 4.37
C GLU A 596 -6.34 20.67 3.06
N ASP A 597 -5.20 21.23 2.62
CA ASP A 597 -4.45 20.73 1.47
C ASP A 597 -3.31 19.79 1.93
N ARG A 598 -3.56 18.47 1.92
CA ARG A 598 -2.51 17.44 2.14
C ARG A 598 -1.64 17.22 0.91
N ASP A 599 -2.13 17.53 -0.30
CA ASP A 599 -1.43 17.25 -1.55
C ASP A 599 -0.48 18.40 -1.97
N ALA A 600 -0.52 19.52 -1.24
CA ALA A 600 0.50 20.58 -1.28
C ALA A 600 1.90 20.02 -1.00
N VAL A 601 2.78 20.12 -1.99
CA VAL A 601 4.19 19.69 -1.91
C VAL A 601 4.94 20.51 -0.86
N ARG A 602 5.71 19.83 0.01
CA ARG A 602 6.37 20.40 1.20
C ARG A 602 7.80 19.96 1.33
N SER A 603 8.57 20.82 2.00
CA SER A 603 9.82 20.47 2.68
C SER A 603 9.66 19.23 3.55
N VAL A 604 10.54 18.25 3.39
CA VAL A 604 10.76 17.22 4.43
C VAL A 604 11.57 17.75 5.63
N GLU A 605 11.96 19.03 5.62
CA GLU A 605 12.76 19.74 6.62
C GLU A 605 14.09 19.04 6.97
N MET A 606 14.75 18.47 5.96
CA MET A 606 16.00 17.69 6.07
C MET A 606 17.10 18.36 6.91
N GLY A 607 17.23 19.68 6.83
CA GLY A 607 18.20 20.44 7.61
C GLY A 607 17.89 20.55 9.11
N LYS A 608 16.83 19.94 9.66
CA LYS A 608 16.78 19.67 11.11
C LYS A 608 17.83 18.63 11.50
N LEU A 609 18.02 17.59 10.69
CA LEU A 609 18.99 16.52 10.93
C LEU A 609 20.38 16.88 10.36
N PHE A 610 20.43 17.31 9.09
CA PHE A 610 21.69 17.60 8.40
C PHE A 610 22.50 18.72 9.10
N ARG A 611 21.85 19.85 9.45
CA ARG A 611 22.52 20.92 10.22
C ARG A 611 22.88 20.52 11.66
N HIS A 612 22.21 19.53 12.26
CA HIS A 612 22.58 19.01 13.59
C HIS A 612 23.93 18.27 13.51
N PHE A 613 24.08 17.37 12.55
CA PHE A 613 25.36 16.69 12.28
C PHE A 613 26.46 17.65 11.81
N ARG A 614 26.17 18.58 10.89
CA ARG A 614 27.16 19.56 10.42
C ARG A 614 27.69 20.45 11.54
N ARG A 615 26.84 20.87 12.49
CA ARG A 615 27.27 21.58 13.72
C ARG A 615 28.10 20.71 14.66
N ALA A 616 27.87 19.40 14.70
CA ALA A 616 28.70 18.43 15.42
C ALA A 616 30.04 18.12 14.71
N GLY A 617 30.41 18.86 13.66
CA GLY A 617 31.69 18.76 12.96
C GLY A 617 31.73 17.73 11.83
N TYR A 618 30.58 17.16 11.43
CA TYR A 618 30.50 16.17 10.36
C TYR A 618 30.61 16.82 8.98
N GLN A 619 31.07 16.04 8.01
CA GLN A 619 30.72 16.22 6.59
C GLN A 619 29.44 15.43 6.28
N THR A 620 28.68 15.88 5.31
CA THR A 620 27.32 15.39 5.05
C THR A 620 27.08 15.08 3.57
N MET A 621 26.43 13.95 3.29
CA MET A 621 26.04 13.55 1.94
C MET A 621 24.57 13.13 1.92
N TRP A 622 23.80 13.69 0.99
CA TRP A 622 22.55 13.11 0.50
C TRP A 622 22.83 12.51 -0.87
N GLN A 623 22.49 11.25 -1.10
CA GLN A 623 22.65 10.60 -2.40
C GLN A 623 21.36 9.90 -2.83
N GLU A 624 20.99 10.01 -4.11
CA GLU A 624 19.81 9.31 -4.64
C GLU A 624 19.96 8.92 -6.11
N ASP A 625 19.20 7.91 -6.54
CA ASP A 625 19.18 7.42 -7.94
C ASP A 625 18.15 8.14 -8.84
N LEU A 626 17.63 9.29 -8.41
CA LEU A 626 16.75 10.18 -9.18
C LEU A 626 17.52 11.30 -9.88
N CYS A 627 17.01 11.75 -11.03
CA CYS A 627 17.44 13.01 -11.61
C CYS A 627 16.89 14.19 -10.78
N TRP A 628 17.67 15.26 -10.61
CA TRP A 628 17.22 16.46 -9.88
C TRP A 628 16.03 17.18 -10.54
N LYS A 629 15.84 16.97 -11.86
CA LYS A 629 14.68 17.40 -12.65
C LYS A 629 13.51 16.41 -12.61
N GLY A 630 13.68 15.28 -11.93
CA GLY A 630 12.65 14.27 -11.71
C GLY A 630 11.59 14.77 -10.74
N TYR A 631 10.37 14.26 -10.88
CA TYR A 631 9.39 14.39 -9.79
C TYR A 631 9.93 13.67 -8.55
N TRP A 632 9.69 14.24 -7.36
CA TRP A 632 10.28 13.79 -6.08
C TRP A 632 11.82 13.82 -5.96
N GLY A 633 12.58 14.38 -6.91
CA GLY A 633 14.02 14.59 -6.72
C GLY A 633 14.35 15.44 -5.48
N LEU A 634 15.30 14.96 -4.67
CA LEU A 634 15.79 15.54 -3.40
C LEU A 634 14.64 16.04 -2.48
N LEU A 635 13.55 15.26 -2.46
CA LEU A 635 12.17 15.60 -2.08
C LEU A 635 11.88 17.06 -1.67
N VAL A 636 11.98 17.93 -2.69
CA VAL A 636 11.19 19.15 -2.91
C VAL A 636 10.98 20.12 -1.72
N ASP A 637 12.07 20.51 -1.05
CA ASP A 637 12.18 21.90 -0.55
C ASP A 637 13.03 22.81 -1.47
N MET A 638 13.75 22.21 -2.42
CA MET A 638 14.91 22.83 -3.05
C MET A 638 14.70 23.22 -4.53
N ALA A 639 13.59 22.81 -5.15
CA ALA A 639 13.35 23.00 -6.59
C ALA A 639 12.01 23.69 -6.89
N LYS A 640 11.75 24.86 -6.27
CA LYS A 640 10.63 25.73 -6.65
C LYS A 640 10.85 26.29 -8.06
N GLY A 641 10.32 25.60 -9.07
CA GLY A 641 10.35 26.04 -10.47
C GLY A 641 11.44 25.41 -11.35
N TYR A 642 12.08 24.30 -10.92
CA TYR A 642 13.17 23.63 -11.64
C TYR A 642 14.44 24.47 -11.89
N ASP A 643 14.67 25.50 -11.06
CA ASP A 643 15.89 26.32 -11.12
C ASP A 643 17.05 25.63 -10.37
N TRP A 644 18.17 25.44 -11.09
CA TRP A 644 19.39 24.83 -10.54
C TRP A 644 20.06 25.68 -9.45
N ASN A 645 20.04 27.00 -9.58
CA ASN A 645 20.68 27.90 -8.62
C ASN A 645 19.93 27.89 -7.29
N VAL A 646 18.59 27.83 -7.34
CA VAL A 646 17.75 27.67 -6.14
C VAL A 646 18.05 26.35 -5.42
N LEU A 647 18.28 25.26 -6.16
CA LEU A 647 18.68 23.96 -5.63
C LEU A 647 20.09 24.00 -5.00
N ALA A 648 21.07 24.57 -5.68
CA ALA A 648 22.43 24.70 -5.17
C ALA A 648 22.48 25.54 -3.86
N ASP A 649 21.75 26.65 -3.81
CA ASP A 649 21.60 27.50 -2.63
C ASP A 649 20.94 26.73 -1.46
N ALA A 650 19.90 25.95 -1.76
CA ALA A 650 19.13 25.25 -0.75
C ALA A 650 19.88 24.06 -0.14
N LEU A 651 20.68 23.33 -0.93
CA LEU A 651 21.59 22.27 -0.44
C LEU A 651 22.53 22.80 0.65
N GLU A 652 23.16 23.96 0.39
CA GLU A 652 24.09 24.60 1.33
C GLU A 652 23.37 25.15 2.57
N LYS A 653 22.16 25.69 2.41
CA LYS A 653 21.31 26.21 3.50
C LYS A 653 20.79 25.10 4.42
N GLU A 654 20.30 23.98 3.87
CA GLU A 654 19.87 22.80 4.63
C GLU A 654 21.06 21.96 5.15
N GLY A 655 22.26 22.25 4.67
CA GLY A 655 23.52 21.74 5.21
C GLY A 655 23.90 20.36 4.71
N ILE A 656 23.74 20.15 3.41
CA ILE A 656 24.31 19.04 2.63
C ILE A 656 25.60 19.54 1.98
N ASP A 657 26.74 18.96 2.33
CA ASP A 657 28.03 19.38 1.78
C ASP A 657 28.18 18.99 0.29
N HIS A 658 27.72 17.79 -0.09
CA HIS A 658 27.70 17.28 -1.48
C HIS A 658 26.60 16.24 -1.74
N THR A 659 26.23 16.06 -3.00
CA THR A 659 25.22 15.07 -3.43
C THR A 659 25.82 13.73 -3.93
N GLY A 660 27.13 13.53 -3.81
CA GLY A 660 27.79 12.30 -4.27
C GLY A 660 27.74 12.18 -5.78
N ILE A 661 27.23 11.06 -6.30
CA ILE A 661 27.00 10.86 -7.75
C ILE A 661 25.55 11.04 -8.20
N THR A 662 24.66 11.54 -7.34
CA THR A 662 23.21 11.71 -7.59
C THR A 662 22.87 12.16 -9.00
N HIS A 663 23.42 13.30 -9.42
CA HIS A 663 22.99 13.95 -10.65
C HIS A 663 23.36 13.16 -11.93
N SER A 664 24.24 12.15 -11.82
CA SER A 664 24.50 11.20 -12.93
C SER A 664 23.24 10.44 -13.37
N ALA A 665 22.27 10.25 -12.46
CA ALA A 665 20.96 9.68 -12.78
C ALA A 665 20.24 10.41 -13.92
N CYS A 666 20.46 11.72 -14.10
CA CYS A 666 19.86 12.47 -15.22
C CYS A 666 20.29 11.95 -16.60
N GLU A 667 21.54 11.51 -16.77
CA GLU A 667 22.01 10.92 -18.02
C GLU A 667 21.62 9.44 -18.16
N VAL A 668 21.71 8.67 -17.06
CA VAL A 668 21.33 7.26 -17.03
C VAL A 668 19.84 7.08 -17.37
N LEU A 669 18.96 7.84 -16.71
CA LEU A 669 17.51 7.76 -16.95
C LEU A 669 17.12 8.33 -18.33
N ARG A 670 17.87 9.30 -18.87
CA ARG A 670 17.65 9.85 -20.22
C ARG A 670 17.85 8.81 -21.32
N MET A 671 18.74 7.83 -21.14
CA MET A 671 18.86 6.69 -22.08
C MET A 671 17.57 5.85 -22.17
N TYR A 672 16.71 5.92 -21.16
CA TYR A 672 15.41 5.25 -21.09
C TYR A 672 14.24 6.21 -21.37
N ASN A 673 14.51 7.39 -21.96
CA ASN A 673 13.52 8.43 -22.25
C ASN A 673 12.70 8.90 -21.03
N THR A 674 13.30 8.88 -19.83
CA THR A 674 12.67 9.31 -18.58
C THR A 674 13.59 10.17 -17.71
N ASN A 675 13.03 10.87 -16.73
CA ASN A 675 13.75 11.55 -15.64
C ASN A 675 13.48 10.91 -14.26
N THR A 676 12.64 9.87 -14.20
CA THR A 676 12.29 9.14 -12.97
C THR A 676 12.16 7.63 -13.24
N PRO A 677 12.46 6.75 -12.27
CA PRO A 677 12.37 5.31 -12.42
C PRO A 677 10.95 4.75 -12.16
N PHE A 678 9.95 5.60 -11.90
CA PHE A 678 8.68 5.17 -11.30
C PHE A 678 7.73 4.41 -12.25
N ASN A 679 7.79 4.69 -13.55
CA ASN A 679 6.86 4.17 -14.56
C ASN A 679 7.59 3.35 -15.66
N GLY A 680 8.82 2.92 -15.41
CA GLY A 680 9.63 2.19 -16.40
C GLY A 680 11.10 2.04 -16.00
N PRO A 681 11.95 1.57 -16.93
CA PRO A 681 11.62 1.19 -18.31
C PRO A 681 10.91 -0.19 -18.38
N GLN A 682 10.50 -0.61 -19.58
CA GLN A 682 9.64 -1.80 -19.76
C GLN A 682 10.33 -3.12 -19.35
N GLU A 683 11.65 -3.16 -19.43
CA GLU A 683 12.50 -4.31 -19.13
C GLU A 683 12.65 -4.59 -17.62
N GLY A 684 12.06 -3.74 -16.76
CA GLY A 684 12.06 -3.91 -15.30
C GLY A 684 13.42 -3.65 -14.63
N GLN A 685 14.36 -3.01 -15.32
CA GLN A 685 15.75 -2.83 -14.90
C GLN A 685 16.31 -1.49 -15.39
N ILE A 686 17.30 -0.94 -14.70
CA ILE A 686 17.99 0.29 -15.15
C ILE A 686 19.48 0.02 -15.13
N CYS A 687 20.10 0.09 -16.30
CA CYS A 687 21.49 -0.28 -16.54
C CYS A 687 22.32 0.87 -17.10
N TYR A 688 23.63 0.71 -16.97
CA TYR A 688 24.64 1.54 -17.61
C TYR A 688 25.94 0.73 -17.76
N ASN A 689 26.42 0.54 -18.99
CA ASN A 689 27.66 -0.16 -19.34
C ASN A 689 27.81 -1.55 -18.66
N GLY A 690 26.79 -2.40 -18.74
CA GLY A 690 26.82 -3.75 -18.15
C GLY A 690 26.54 -3.85 -16.65
N ARG A 691 26.27 -2.73 -15.97
CA ARG A 691 26.01 -2.68 -14.53
C ARG A 691 24.63 -2.07 -14.24
N PHE A 692 23.97 -2.48 -13.16
CA PHE A 692 22.78 -1.78 -12.68
C PHE A 692 23.12 -0.39 -12.14
N GLN A 693 22.23 0.59 -12.33
CA GLN A 693 22.43 1.98 -11.90
C GLN A 693 22.86 2.05 -10.43
N HIS A 694 22.10 1.42 -9.53
CA HIS A 694 22.33 1.49 -8.08
C HIS A 694 23.72 1.01 -7.63
N SER A 695 24.35 0.11 -8.39
CA SER A 695 25.64 -0.49 -8.05
C SER A 695 26.75 0.57 -7.94
N TYR A 696 26.72 1.60 -8.81
CA TYR A 696 27.66 2.73 -8.79
C TYR A 696 27.54 3.58 -7.51
N TYR A 697 26.35 3.65 -6.92
CA TYR A 697 26.02 4.52 -5.78
C TYR A 697 26.40 3.82 -4.47
N LEU A 698 26.18 2.50 -4.39
CA LEU A 698 26.71 1.62 -3.34
C LEU A 698 28.25 1.63 -3.35
N ASP A 699 28.88 1.47 -4.51
CA ASP A 699 30.34 1.60 -4.67
C ASP A 699 30.85 2.96 -4.18
N TYR A 700 30.24 4.06 -4.63
CA TYR A 700 30.68 5.41 -4.25
C TYR A 700 30.57 5.66 -2.74
N ASN A 701 29.47 5.21 -2.13
CA ASN A 701 29.24 5.26 -0.69
C ASN A 701 30.32 4.47 0.08
N LEU A 702 30.56 3.21 -0.28
CA LEU A 702 31.55 2.35 0.36
C LEU A 702 32.98 2.92 0.23
N HIS A 703 33.33 3.47 -0.93
CA HIS A 703 34.61 4.15 -1.14
C HIS A 703 34.75 5.42 -0.31
N SER A 704 33.65 6.11 0.01
CA SER A 704 33.66 7.32 0.85
C SER A 704 34.05 6.98 2.30
N PHE A 705 33.43 5.97 2.91
CA PHE A 705 33.82 5.52 4.26
C PHE A 705 35.26 4.96 4.29
N ARG A 706 35.67 4.22 3.26
CA ARG A 706 37.06 3.74 3.11
C ARG A 706 38.09 4.87 2.98
N ALA A 707 37.75 5.97 2.32
CA ALA A 707 38.62 7.14 2.22
C ALA A 707 38.74 7.86 3.58
N ILE A 708 37.64 7.98 4.33
CA ILE A 708 37.62 8.56 5.68
C ILE A 708 38.48 7.73 6.65
N ARG A 709 38.32 6.40 6.69
CA ARG A 709 39.15 5.51 7.52
C ARG A 709 40.64 5.62 7.21
N GLN A 710 41.00 5.95 5.96
CA GLN A 710 42.40 6.14 5.55
C GLN A 710 43.00 7.50 5.95
N SER A 711 42.25 8.43 6.55
CA SER A 711 42.77 9.76 6.92
C SER A 711 42.40 10.18 8.35
N ARG A 712 43.41 10.24 9.24
CA ARG A 712 43.26 10.59 10.67
C ARG A 712 42.64 11.97 10.96
N SER A 713 42.65 12.89 9.98
CA SER A 713 42.00 14.20 10.08
C SER A 713 40.74 14.35 9.23
N ALA A 714 40.23 13.29 8.59
CA ALA A 714 38.94 13.35 7.89
C ALA A 714 37.78 13.61 8.87
N LYS A 715 36.84 14.47 8.48
CA LYS A 715 35.59 14.66 9.22
C LYS A 715 34.80 13.34 9.24
N PRO A 716 34.07 13.01 10.32
CA PRO A 716 33.09 11.93 10.30
C PRO A 716 31.98 12.26 9.28
N LEU A 717 31.42 11.23 8.63
CA LEU A 717 30.39 11.38 7.61
C LEU A 717 29.01 11.00 8.15
N LEU A 718 28.02 11.87 7.96
CA LEU A 718 26.62 11.50 7.85
C LEU A 718 26.32 11.25 6.37
N SER A 719 26.04 10.01 6.01
CA SER A 719 25.53 9.67 4.68
C SER A 719 24.06 9.27 4.78
N TYR A 720 23.23 9.89 3.96
CA TYR A 720 21.88 9.44 3.64
C TYR A 720 21.85 9.05 2.17
N ASN A 721 21.30 7.88 1.86
CA ASN A 721 21.16 7.37 0.51
C ASN A 721 19.73 6.88 0.35
N ILE A 722 19.01 7.30 -0.70
CA ILE A 722 17.68 6.80 -1.03
C ILE A 722 17.68 6.15 -2.41
N PHE A 723 17.26 4.90 -2.47
CA PHE A 723 17.25 4.05 -3.66
C PHE A 723 15.81 3.75 -4.08
N ASN A 724 15.42 4.23 -5.26
CA ASN A 724 14.08 4.11 -5.84
C ASN A 724 13.94 2.82 -6.69
N VAL A 725 14.90 1.90 -6.54
CA VAL A 725 14.92 0.59 -7.19
C VAL A 725 13.67 -0.24 -6.88
N GLY A 726 13.03 -0.06 -5.71
CA GLY A 726 11.78 -0.71 -5.32
C GLY A 726 10.51 0.08 -5.67
N HIS A 727 10.60 1.36 -6.01
CA HIS A 727 9.51 2.24 -6.42
C HIS A 727 9.16 1.98 -7.91
N ASP A 728 8.72 0.76 -8.22
CA ASP A 728 8.32 0.33 -9.57
C ASP A 728 6.89 -0.24 -9.57
N ASN A 729 6.16 -0.13 -10.69
CA ASN A 729 4.75 -0.50 -10.74
C ASN A 729 4.48 -2.02 -10.80
N MET A 730 5.52 -2.84 -10.97
CA MET A 730 5.46 -4.31 -10.96
C MET A 730 5.93 -4.87 -9.62
N GLY A 731 6.79 -4.16 -8.90
CA GLY A 731 7.51 -4.61 -7.70
C GLY A 731 8.58 -5.66 -8.01
N THR A 732 9.03 -5.79 -9.26
CA THR A 732 9.98 -6.82 -9.68
C THR A 732 11.42 -6.31 -9.77
N ARG A 733 11.62 -5.00 -9.92
CA ARG A 733 12.95 -4.40 -10.14
C ARG A 733 13.86 -4.54 -8.92
N ILE A 734 13.28 -4.55 -7.72
CA ILE A 734 14.02 -4.77 -6.46
C ILE A 734 14.86 -6.07 -6.48
N LYS A 735 14.48 -7.10 -7.26
CA LYS A 735 15.27 -8.33 -7.43
C LYS A 735 16.65 -8.12 -8.10
N THR A 736 16.88 -6.96 -8.74
CA THR A 736 18.23 -6.57 -9.23
C THR A 736 19.16 -6.14 -8.10
N PHE A 737 18.61 -5.68 -6.97
CA PHE A 737 19.36 -5.06 -5.87
C PHE A 737 20.03 -6.08 -4.94
N ASP A 738 19.54 -7.32 -4.87
CA ASP A 738 19.93 -8.29 -3.84
C ASP A 738 21.42 -8.61 -3.82
N ARG A 739 21.99 -8.95 -4.97
CA ARG A 739 23.41 -9.33 -5.06
C ARG A 739 24.32 -8.15 -4.66
N ASP A 740 24.05 -6.98 -5.22
CA ASP A 740 24.87 -5.78 -5.03
C ASP A 740 24.69 -5.21 -3.61
N LEU A 741 23.48 -5.30 -3.04
CA LEU A 741 23.22 -5.02 -1.63
C LEU A 741 23.95 -6.01 -0.73
N ARG A 742 23.91 -7.32 -1.00
CA ARG A 742 24.61 -8.36 -0.24
C ARG A 742 26.12 -8.16 -0.25
N GLU A 743 26.70 -7.80 -1.40
CA GLU A 743 28.12 -7.46 -1.53
C GLU A 743 28.46 -6.16 -0.78
N TYR A 744 27.59 -5.14 -0.87
CA TYR A 744 27.76 -3.88 -0.16
C TYR A 744 27.66 -4.04 1.37
N VAL A 745 26.63 -4.71 1.91
CA VAL A 745 26.42 -4.82 3.36
C VAL A 745 27.51 -5.69 4.02
N ASP A 746 27.99 -6.73 3.33
CA ASP A 746 29.13 -7.53 3.77
C ASP A 746 30.40 -6.67 3.93
N LEU A 747 30.64 -5.76 2.98
CA LEU A 747 31.81 -4.89 2.99
C LEU A 747 31.69 -3.71 3.96
N ILE A 748 30.53 -3.03 4.05
CA ILE A 748 30.34 -1.90 4.98
C ILE A 748 30.30 -2.36 6.44
N GLY A 749 29.80 -3.58 6.72
CA GLY A 749 29.81 -4.18 8.06
C GLY A 749 31.21 -4.43 8.63
N ARG A 750 32.28 -4.32 7.82
CA ARG A 750 33.68 -4.40 8.27
C ARG A 750 34.32 -3.03 8.53
N GLU A 751 33.66 -1.93 8.19
CA GLU A 751 34.16 -0.56 8.40
C GLU A 751 33.94 -0.15 9.88
N LYS A 752 34.91 -0.49 10.73
CA LYS A 752 34.83 -0.53 12.21
C LYS A 752 34.24 0.69 12.94
N ASP A 753 34.27 1.88 12.33
CA ASP A 753 33.80 3.14 12.93
C ASP A 753 32.45 3.62 12.35
N THR A 754 31.75 2.79 11.56
CA THR A 754 30.52 3.13 10.85
C THR A 754 29.33 2.31 11.36
N ILE A 755 28.29 2.99 11.87
CA ILE A 755 26.96 2.37 12.06
C ILE A 755 26.17 2.51 10.75
N THR A 756 25.50 1.42 10.32
CA THR A 756 24.60 1.47 9.15
C THR A 756 23.16 1.16 9.56
N ILE A 757 22.23 2.03 9.20
CA ILE A 757 20.79 1.82 9.28
C ILE A 757 20.29 1.55 7.86
N LEU A 758 19.81 0.33 7.62
CA LEU A 758 19.22 -0.11 6.36
C LEU A 758 17.71 -0.21 6.57
N LEU A 759 16.92 0.61 5.90
CA LEU A 759 15.47 0.67 6.09
C LEU A 759 14.70 0.91 4.79
N ALA A 760 13.39 0.71 4.83
CA ALA A 760 12.46 1.31 3.88
C ALA A 760 11.65 2.39 4.60
N ASP A 761 11.06 3.30 3.83
CA ASP A 761 10.11 4.31 4.28
C ASP A 761 8.70 3.74 4.43
N HIS A 762 8.23 3.04 3.41
CA HIS A 762 6.98 2.30 3.36
C HIS A 762 7.13 1.13 2.37
N GLY A 763 6.10 0.29 2.25
CA GLY A 763 6.00 -0.70 1.18
C GLY A 763 5.39 -0.10 -0.09
N ASN A 764 5.69 -0.69 -1.25
CA ASN A 764 5.32 -0.17 -2.57
C ASN A 764 3.82 0.14 -2.71
N THR A 765 3.49 1.40 -2.98
CA THR A 765 2.10 1.92 -3.09
C THR A 765 1.44 1.63 -4.45
N TYR A 766 2.21 1.25 -5.47
CA TYR A 766 1.79 1.26 -6.89
C TYR A 766 1.52 -0.12 -7.49
N THR A 767 1.98 -1.20 -6.86
CA THR A 767 1.85 -2.55 -7.42
C THR A 767 0.40 -3.03 -7.52
N ARG A 768 0.20 -4.05 -8.38
CA ARG A 768 -1.04 -4.83 -8.43
C ARG A 768 -1.39 -5.47 -7.08
N TYR A 769 -0.41 -5.80 -6.25
CA TYR A 769 -0.64 -6.41 -4.92
C TYR A 769 -1.27 -5.41 -3.94
N THR A 770 -0.66 -4.24 -3.80
CA THR A 770 -1.13 -3.15 -2.92
C THR A 770 -2.46 -2.56 -3.36
N SER A 771 -2.75 -2.54 -4.66
CA SER A 771 -4.04 -2.08 -5.19
C SER A 771 -5.15 -3.15 -5.14
N ALA A 772 -4.87 -4.41 -5.49
CA ALA A 772 -5.91 -5.44 -5.61
C ALA A 772 -6.36 -6.04 -4.26
N ILE A 773 -5.47 -6.24 -3.27
CA ILE A 773 -5.82 -6.92 -2.02
C ILE A 773 -5.41 -6.15 -0.75
N ALA A 774 -6.17 -6.35 0.33
CA ALA A 774 -5.91 -5.66 1.60
C ALA A 774 -4.57 -6.06 2.25
N GLU A 775 -4.07 -7.27 2.01
CA GLU A 775 -2.77 -7.70 2.55
C GLU A 775 -1.60 -6.89 1.96
N GLY A 776 -1.69 -6.52 0.68
CA GLY A 776 -0.71 -5.59 0.09
C GLY A 776 -0.75 -4.21 0.72
N ARG A 777 -1.91 -3.77 1.20
CA ARG A 777 -2.03 -2.53 1.99
C ARG A 777 -1.46 -2.68 3.40
N PHE A 778 -1.54 -3.85 4.06
CA PHE A 778 -0.79 -4.08 5.31
C PHE A 778 0.72 -4.09 5.09
N GLU A 779 1.20 -4.78 4.05
CA GLU A 779 2.61 -4.74 3.67
C GLU A 779 3.09 -3.31 3.36
N MET A 780 2.24 -2.46 2.76
CA MET A 780 2.52 -1.05 2.51
C MET A 780 2.89 -0.27 3.80
N PHE A 781 2.33 -0.63 4.96
CA PHE A 781 2.62 0.05 6.23
C PHE A 781 3.67 -0.68 7.11
N HIS A 782 4.19 -1.83 6.66
CA HIS A 782 5.20 -2.64 7.37
C HIS A 782 6.56 -2.64 6.64
N PRO A 783 7.29 -1.51 6.57
CA PRO A 783 8.64 -1.46 5.96
C PRO A 783 9.67 -2.31 6.73
N SER A 784 10.76 -2.67 6.05
CA SER A 784 11.93 -3.28 6.70
C SER A 784 12.78 -2.26 7.48
N LEU A 785 13.39 -2.68 8.58
CA LEU A 785 14.45 -1.94 9.29
C LEU A 785 15.47 -2.92 9.88
N PHE A 786 16.74 -2.71 9.54
CA PHE A 786 17.91 -3.41 10.05
C PHE A 786 18.96 -2.40 10.52
N VAL A 787 19.54 -2.61 11.71
CA VAL A 787 20.67 -1.81 12.21
C VAL A 787 21.91 -2.69 12.30
N ILE A 788 22.94 -2.35 11.53
CA ILE A 788 24.19 -3.09 11.39
C ILE A 788 25.27 -2.40 12.24
N VAL A 789 25.80 -3.13 13.22
CA VAL A 789 26.69 -2.60 14.28
C VAL A 789 27.98 -3.43 14.36
N PRO A 790 29.09 -2.95 13.77
CA PRO A 790 30.42 -3.55 13.96
C PRO A 790 30.85 -3.55 15.43
N SER A 791 31.69 -4.50 15.86
CA SER A 791 32.01 -4.71 17.28
C SER A 791 32.62 -3.49 17.99
N ASN A 792 33.41 -2.67 17.28
CA ASN A 792 33.95 -1.40 17.79
C ASN A 792 32.86 -0.33 17.96
N VAL A 793 31.90 -0.26 17.04
CA VAL A 793 30.69 0.58 17.20
C VAL A 793 29.89 0.13 18.42
N ALA A 794 29.68 -1.18 18.61
CA ALA A 794 28.99 -1.71 19.79
C ALA A 794 29.68 -1.32 21.12
N THR A 795 31.02 -1.30 21.14
CA THR A 795 31.80 -0.79 22.29
C THR A 795 31.56 0.70 22.54
N ILE A 796 31.51 1.52 21.48
CA ILE A 796 31.29 2.98 21.57
C ILE A 796 29.86 3.32 21.99
N LEU A 797 28.85 2.60 21.48
CA LEU A 797 27.46 2.75 21.91
C LEU A 797 27.24 2.35 23.37
N GLY A 798 28.00 1.37 23.87
CA GLY A 798 27.90 0.89 25.24
C GLY A 798 26.84 -0.20 25.44
N LYS A 799 26.97 -0.94 26.55
CA LYS A 799 26.22 -2.18 26.81
C LYS A 799 24.70 -1.97 26.87
N GLU A 800 24.26 -0.85 27.46
CA GLU A 800 22.84 -0.53 27.63
C GLU A 800 22.15 -0.29 26.28
N ALA A 801 22.76 0.51 25.40
CA ALA A 801 22.23 0.76 24.06
C ALA A 801 22.22 -0.51 23.19
N VAL A 802 23.22 -1.39 23.32
CA VAL A 802 23.24 -2.70 22.62
C VAL A 802 22.16 -3.64 23.16
N ALA A 803 21.87 -3.63 24.46
CA ALA A 803 20.77 -4.37 25.06
C ALA A 803 19.38 -3.79 24.69
N ALA A 804 19.28 -2.47 24.56
CA ALA A 804 18.10 -1.78 24.05
C ALA A 804 17.84 -2.17 22.60
N LEU A 805 18.82 -2.07 21.70
CA LEU A 805 18.72 -2.54 20.31
C LEU A 805 18.22 -3.99 20.24
N ARG A 806 18.80 -4.92 21.02
CA ARG A 806 18.35 -6.32 21.08
C ARG A 806 16.89 -6.46 21.49
N THR A 807 16.44 -5.67 22.47
CA THR A 807 15.07 -5.68 23.00
C THR A 807 14.07 -5.03 22.02
N ASN A 808 14.49 -3.98 21.34
CA ASN A 808 13.66 -3.15 20.47
C ASN A 808 13.30 -3.84 19.15
N GLN A 809 14.06 -4.88 18.75
CA GLN A 809 13.69 -5.78 17.65
C GLN A 809 12.22 -6.27 17.72
N ARG A 810 11.68 -6.41 18.94
CA ARG A 810 10.29 -6.85 19.22
C ARG A 810 9.42 -5.80 19.90
N ARG A 811 9.71 -4.51 19.64
CA ARG A 811 8.87 -3.38 20.05
C ARG A 811 8.39 -2.61 18.82
N LEU A 812 7.16 -2.12 18.89
CA LEU A 812 6.61 -1.26 17.84
C LEU A 812 7.48 0.00 17.72
N THR A 813 8.06 0.23 16.54
CA THR A 813 9.00 1.32 16.25
C THR A 813 8.59 2.09 14.99
N THR A 814 8.96 3.36 14.91
CA THR A 814 8.56 4.31 13.87
C THR A 814 9.75 5.18 13.45
N MET A 815 9.62 5.92 12.34
CA MET A 815 10.64 6.89 11.90
C MET A 815 11.03 7.93 12.97
N ILE A 816 10.12 8.25 13.91
CA ILE A 816 10.39 9.18 15.01
C ILE A 816 11.43 8.58 15.98
N ASP A 817 11.37 7.29 16.27
CA ASP A 817 12.35 6.62 17.15
C ASP A 817 13.73 6.52 16.49
N ILE A 818 13.78 6.51 15.14
CA ILE A 818 15.02 6.53 14.35
C ILE A 818 15.61 7.94 14.30
N HIS A 819 14.78 8.98 14.15
CA HIS A 819 15.21 10.39 14.25
C HIS A 819 15.95 10.66 15.57
N HIS A 820 15.35 10.24 16.68
CA HIS A 820 15.90 10.42 18.02
C HIS A 820 17.23 9.68 18.22
N ALA A 821 17.33 8.45 17.72
CA ALA A 821 18.58 7.69 17.73
C ALA A 821 19.66 8.36 16.86
N LEU A 822 19.33 8.78 15.64
CA LEU A 822 20.26 9.50 14.75
C LEU A 822 20.81 10.77 15.42
N ARG A 823 19.96 11.56 16.07
CA ARG A 823 20.42 12.76 16.79
C ARG A 823 21.36 12.47 17.97
N ALA A 824 21.29 11.28 18.57
CA ALA A 824 22.18 10.86 19.66
C ALA A 824 23.57 10.41 19.18
N LEU A 825 23.74 10.10 17.89
CA LEU A 825 25.02 9.69 17.29
C LEU A 825 25.91 10.87 16.86
N ALA A 826 25.42 12.10 16.94
CA ALA A 826 26.12 13.28 16.44
C ALA A 826 27.18 13.79 17.42
N GLY A 827 28.43 13.37 17.24
CA GLY A 827 29.60 13.87 17.97
C GLY A 827 30.45 12.77 18.61
N PRO A 828 31.44 13.15 19.45
CA PRO A 828 32.25 12.20 20.20
C PRO A 828 31.41 11.55 21.31
N ILE A 829 31.36 10.22 21.36
CA ILE A 829 30.57 9.48 22.34
C ILE A 829 31.46 9.06 23.53
N THR A 830 31.20 9.65 24.70
CA THR A 830 31.88 9.32 25.96
C THR A 830 30.92 8.61 26.91
N ASN A 831 31.38 7.50 27.52
CA ASN A 831 30.62 6.67 28.46
C ASN A 831 29.34 6.02 27.90
N GLY A 832 29.28 5.80 26.58
CA GLY A 832 28.13 5.21 25.88
C GLY A 832 27.24 6.27 25.22
N VAL A 833 26.37 5.83 24.29
CA VAL A 833 25.42 6.73 23.62
C VAL A 833 24.27 7.05 24.57
N ARG A 834 23.70 8.26 24.46
CA ARG A 834 22.46 8.62 25.18
C ARG A 834 21.34 7.62 24.84
N PRO A 835 20.55 7.13 25.83
CA PRO A 835 19.42 6.22 25.61
C PRO A 835 18.21 6.96 25.03
N ASP A 836 18.35 7.41 23.78
CA ASP A 836 17.39 8.21 23.02
C ASP A 836 16.96 7.45 21.76
N GLY A 837 15.68 7.50 21.42
CA GLY A 837 15.12 6.67 20.33
C GLY A 837 15.38 5.18 20.55
N ILE A 838 15.74 4.46 19.48
CA ILE A 838 16.05 3.01 19.54
C ILE A 838 17.32 2.62 20.35
N PHE A 839 18.09 3.57 20.88
CA PHE A 839 19.15 3.30 21.87
C PHE A 839 18.64 3.33 23.31
N GLY A 840 17.46 3.89 23.58
CA GLY A 840 16.70 3.65 24.79
C GLY A 840 15.80 2.41 24.64
N GLN A 841 15.37 1.79 25.73
CA GLN A 841 14.38 0.71 25.65
C GLN A 841 13.01 1.28 25.26
N ILE A 842 12.49 0.86 24.11
CA ILE A 842 11.17 1.28 23.62
C ILE A 842 10.08 0.65 24.52
N PRO A 843 9.10 1.44 25.01
CA PRO A 843 8.07 0.94 25.91
C PRO A 843 7.13 -0.06 25.23
N ASP A 844 6.43 -0.87 26.04
CA ASP A 844 5.47 -1.83 25.52
C ASP A 844 4.17 -1.14 25.06
N ARG A 845 4.06 -0.94 23.74
CA ARG A 845 3.13 -0.01 23.11
C ARG A 845 2.49 -0.59 21.84
N THR A 846 1.32 -0.07 21.48
CA THR A 846 0.47 -0.45 20.34
C THR A 846 0.33 0.71 19.35
N CYS A 847 -0.34 0.52 18.22
CA CYS A 847 -0.62 1.61 17.27
C CYS A 847 -1.58 2.70 17.81
N ASN A 848 -2.15 2.54 19.01
CA ASN A 848 -2.85 3.63 19.71
C ASN A 848 -1.90 4.51 20.55
N ASP A 849 -0.67 4.06 20.77
CA ASP A 849 0.34 4.67 21.64
C ASP A 849 1.48 5.35 20.84
N VAL A 850 1.32 5.47 19.52
CA VAL A 850 2.23 6.14 18.58
C VAL A 850 1.45 7.03 17.62
N GLU A 851 2.07 8.11 17.14
CA GLU A 851 1.40 8.99 16.18
C GLU A 851 1.45 8.38 14.77
N LEU A 852 0.27 8.12 14.19
CA LEU A 852 0.10 7.67 12.80
C LEU A 852 -0.83 8.64 12.06
N ARG A 853 -0.61 8.86 10.76
CA ARG A 853 -1.52 9.63 9.90
C ARG A 853 -2.52 8.69 9.25
N THR A 854 -3.81 8.85 9.56
CA THR A 854 -4.85 8.01 8.96
C THR A 854 -4.99 8.32 7.46
N PRO A 855 -5.20 7.26 6.63
CA PRO A 855 -5.66 5.92 6.98
C PRO A 855 -4.49 4.91 7.00
N ASN A 856 -3.88 4.74 8.17
CA ASN A 856 -2.76 3.83 8.37
C ASN A 856 -3.29 2.46 8.80
N LEU A 857 -2.69 1.37 8.31
CA LEU A 857 -2.95 0.01 8.80
C LEU A 857 -1.82 -0.40 9.75
N CYS A 858 -2.21 -0.81 10.96
CA CYS A 858 -1.27 -1.18 12.00
C CYS A 858 -0.57 -2.51 11.73
N VAL A 859 0.74 -2.58 12.00
CA VAL A 859 1.54 -3.82 11.93
C VAL A 859 1.27 -4.81 13.07
N CYS A 860 0.49 -4.42 14.08
CA CYS A 860 0.08 -5.28 15.18
C CYS A 860 -1.18 -6.10 14.83
N GLU A 861 -1.08 -7.42 14.93
CA GLU A 861 -2.18 -8.37 14.77
C GLU A 861 -3.41 -7.98 15.61
N GLY A 862 -4.61 -8.09 15.02
CA GLY A 862 -5.89 -7.83 15.70
C GLY A 862 -6.22 -6.37 16.08
N TRP A 863 -5.35 -5.38 15.81
CA TRP A 863 -5.61 -3.98 16.18
C TRP A 863 -6.86 -3.38 15.50
N ASP A 864 -7.04 -3.64 14.21
CA ASP A 864 -8.25 -3.33 13.44
C ASP A 864 -9.00 -4.65 13.18
N SER A 865 -10.04 -4.93 13.97
CA SER A 865 -10.77 -6.19 13.90
C SER A 865 -11.67 -6.27 12.67
N PRO A 866 -11.54 -7.28 11.78
CA PRO A 866 -12.47 -7.48 10.67
C PRO A 866 -13.91 -7.70 11.15
N THR A 867 -14.88 -7.11 10.45
CA THR A 867 -16.30 -7.14 10.82
C THR A 867 -17.19 -7.46 9.62
N THR A 868 -18.51 -7.52 9.80
CA THR A 868 -19.46 -7.89 8.75
C THR A 868 -19.67 -6.76 7.72
N ASN A 869 -19.70 -7.11 6.43
CA ASN A 869 -20.10 -6.22 5.32
C ASN A 869 -21.65 -6.14 5.21
N ASP A 870 -22.36 -5.95 6.33
CA ASP A 870 -23.82 -6.08 6.41
C ASP A 870 -24.60 -4.80 6.05
N THR A 871 -25.92 -4.91 5.92
CA THR A 871 -26.79 -3.80 5.47
C THR A 871 -26.89 -2.63 6.47
N LEU A 872 -26.47 -2.79 7.73
CA LEU A 872 -26.38 -1.68 8.69
C LEU A 872 -25.13 -0.82 8.42
N LYS A 873 -24.04 -1.41 7.90
CA LYS A 873 -22.83 -0.66 7.52
C LYS A 873 -23.09 0.32 6.37
N LEU A 874 -24.10 0.08 5.53
CA LEU A 874 -24.49 1.00 4.45
C LEU A 874 -24.84 2.42 4.93
N ALA A 875 -25.20 2.62 6.20
CA ALA A 875 -25.39 3.96 6.76
C ALA A 875 -24.06 4.75 6.86
N LEU A 876 -22.94 4.06 7.09
CA LEU A 876 -21.59 4.63 7.10
C LEU A 876 -21.10 4.87 5.66
N VAL A 877 -21.42 3.98 4.72
CA VAL A 877 -21.13 4.14 3.28
C VAL A 877 -21.85 5.36 2.70
N GLU A 878 -23.15 5.49 2.95
CA GLU A 878 -23.96 6.65 2.55
C GLU A 878 -23.45 7.95 3.19
N PHE A 879 -23.00 7.90 4.44
CA PHE A 879 -22.39 9.03 5.12
C PHE A 879 -21.06 9.45 4.47
N ALA A 880 -20.12 8.52 4.28
CA ALA A 880 -18.82 8.80 3.69
C ALA A 880 -18.95 9.34 2.26
N ILE A 881 -19.65 8.61 1.38
CA ILE A 881 -19.88 9.04 -0.01
C ILE A 881 -20.69 10.35 -0.08
N GLY A 882 -21.60 10.59 0.87
CA GLY A 882 -22.28 11.86 1.04
C GLY A 882 -21.34 13.02 1.33
N GLN A 883 -20.45 12.86 2.31
CA GLN A 883 -19.45 13.88 2.67
C GLN A 883 -18.40 14.11 1.57
N LEU A 884 -17.95 13.06 0.86
CA LEU A 884 -17.06 13.23 -0.30
C LEU A 884 -17.74 14.00 -1.44
N ASN A 885 -19.00 13.70 -1.74
CA ASN A 885 -19.77 14.45 -2.74
C ASN A 885 -20.01 15.92 -2.35
N ASN A 886 -20.25 16.19 -1.06
CA ASN A 886 -20.32 17.54 -0.52
C ASN A 886 -19.00 18.29 -0.74
N LYS A 887 -17.84 17.67 -0.43
CA LYS A 887 -16.50 18.26 -0.67
C LYS A 887 -16.27 18.59 -2.14
N ILE A 888 -16.56 17.68 -3.08
CA ILE A 888 -16.43 17.95 -4.53
C ILE A 888 -17.31 19.14 -4.94
N GLN A 889 -18.54 19.22 -4.43
CA GLN A 889 -19.47 20.31 -4.75
C GLN A 889 -18.99 21.65 -4.18
N GLN A 890 -18.47 21.66 -2.95
CA GLN A 890 -17.92 22.85 -2.28
C GLN A 890 -16.68 23.38 -3.01
N GLN A 891 -15.74 22.49 -3.36
CA GLN A 891 -14.55 22.83 -4.15
C GLN A 891 -14.92 23.43 -5.52
N PHE A 892 -15.84 22.79 -6.25
CA PHE A 892 -16.30 23.28 -7.54
C PHE A 892 -16.94 24.67 -7.45
N VAL A 893 -17.88 24.89 -6.53
CA VAL A 893 -18.58 26.18 -6.41
C VAL A 893 -17.64 27.26 -5.87
N GLY A 894 -16.76 26.96 -4.90
CA GLY A 894 -15.80 27.91 -4.38
C GLY A 894 -14.83 28.45 -5.43
N ALA A 895 -14.35 27.59 -6.34
CA ALA A 895 -13.40 27.97 -7.38
C ALA A 895 -14.03 28.62 -8.64
N ASN A 896 -15.37 28.58 -8.76
CA ASN A 896 -16.12 29.09 -9.92
C ASN A 896 -17.21 30.14 -9.57
N GLY A 897 -17.36 30.48 -8.28
CA GLY A 897 -18.28 31.51 -7.78
C GLY A 897 -19.73 31.05 -7.59
N GLU A 898 -20.53 31.85 -6.89
CA GLU A 898 -21.93 31.53 -6.54
C GLU A 898 -22.87 31.35 -7.75
N SER A 899 -22.48 31.88 -8.91
CA SER A 899 -23.21 31.74 -10.17
C SER A 899 -23.02 30.37 -10.84
N ALA A 900 -22.08 29.55 -10.35
CA ALA A 900 -21.82 28.20 -10.83
C ALA A 900 -23.04 27.28 -10.62
N VAL A 901 -23.36 26.47 -11.62
CA VAL A 901 -24.44 25.48 -11.55
C VAL A 901 -23.81 24.11 -11.31
N ALA A 902 -23.96 23.56 -10.12
CA ALA A 902 -23.16 22.43 -9.65
C ALA A 902 -23.28 21.14 -10.50
N VAL A 903 -24.35 20.98 -11.29
CA VAL A 903 -24.51 19.84 -12.22
C VAL A 903 -23.60 19.92 -13.45
N THR A 904 -23.07 21.09 -13.81
CA THR A 904 -22.27 21.25 -15.04
C THR A 904 -20.81 20.80 -14.89
N ARG A 905 -20.39 20.45 -13.67
CA ARG A 905 -19.05 19.97 -13.32
C ARG A 905 -18.69 18.66 -14.04
N ALA A 906 -17.42 18.49 -14.41
CA ALA A 906 -16.90 17.29 -15.06
C ALA A 906 -16.67 16.12 -14.08
N CYS A 907 -16.28 16.41 -12.83
CA CYS A 907 -16.11 15.41 -11.78
C CYS A 907 -17.47 14.84 -11.37
N ALA A 908 -17.71 13.57 -11.67
CA ALA A 908 -18.98 12.89 -11.43
C ALA A 908 -19.44 12.96 -9.95
N LYS A 909 -20.74 12.74 -9.72
CA LYS A 909 -21.23 12.41 -8.39
C LYS A 909 -20.82 10.97 -8.07
N LEU A 910 -20.01 10.77 -7.02
CA LEU A 910 -19.58 9.44 -6.57
C LEU A 910 -20.81 8.63 -6.15
N LYS A 911 -20.87 7.36 -6.55
CA LYS A 911 -21.95 6.42 -6.23
C LYS A 911 -21.32 5.12 -5.75
N ALA A 912 -21.72 4.60 -4.59
CA ALA A 912 -21.25 3.30 -4.14
C ALA A 912 -21.85 2.18 -5.01
N LEU A 913 -20.98 1.39 -5.65
CA LEU A 913 -21.30 0.13 -6.33
C LEU A 913 -21.35 -1.03 -5.32
N SER A 914 -20.32 -1.10 -4.48
CA SER A 914 -20.13 -2.10 -3.44
C SER A 914 -19.27 -1.51 -2.30
N PHE A 915 -19.14 -2.23 -1.19
CA PHE A 915 -18.20 -1.93 -0.12
C PHE A 915 -17.72 -3.23 0.52
N TYR A 916 -16.49 -3.25 1.02
CA TYR A 916 -15.83 -4.44 1.57
C TYR A 916 -14.65 -4.06 2.48
N ASN A 917 -13.93 -5.06 2.98
CA ASN A 917 -12.80 -4.90 3.92
C ASN A 917 -13.14 -4.04 5.16
N VAL A 918 -14.38 -4.16 5.67
CA VAL A 918 -14.82 -3.39 6.83
C VAL A 918 -14.09 -3.88 8.09
N ARG A 919 -13.52 -2.94 8.84
CA ARG A 919 -12.78 -3.15 10.10
C ARG A 919 -13.28 -2.19 11.16
N GLU A 920 -13.26 -2.63 12.41
CA GLU A 920 -13.76 -1.86 13.55
C GLU A 920 -12.75 -1.89 14.71
N ARG A 921 -12.44 -0.71 15.27
CA ARG A 921 -11.66 -0.57 16.51
C ARG A 921 -12.29 0.44 17.48
N ASN A 922 -12.23 0.12 18.77
CA ASN A 922 -12.64 1.03 19.83
C ASN A 922 -11.54 2.07 20.07
N SER A 923 -11.89 3.36 20.07
CA SER A 923 -10.99 4.46 20.43
C SER A 923 -11.73 5.48 21.29
N ASN A 924 -11.28 5.64 22.54
CA ASN A 924 -11.79 6.63 23.50
C ASN A 924 -13.34 6.70 23.61
N GLY A 925 -13.99 5.53 23.73
CA GLY A 925 -15.45 5.42 23.83
C GLY A 925 -16.22 5.70 22.54
N SER A 926 -15.52 5.81 21.40
CA SER A 926 -16.07 5.86 20.04
C SER A 926 -15.66 4.61 19.27
N MET A 927 -16.45 4.24 18.27
CA MET A 927 -16.11 3.22 17.29
C MET A 927 -15.53 3.88 16.04
N LEU A 928 -14.31 3.50 15.64
CA LEU A 928 -13.75 3.81 14.34
C LEU A 928 -14.07 2.64 13.41
N THR A 929 -14.79 2.91 12.31
CA THR A 929 -15.07 1.93 11.26
C THR A 929 -14.33 2.33 9.99
N THR A 930 -13.35 1.52 9.59
CA THR A 930 -12.64 1.64 8.32
C THR A 930 -13.26 0.73 7.28
N MET A 931 -13.40 1.17 6.03
CA MET A 931 -13.92 0.33 4.93
C MET A 931 -13.43 0.81 3.57
N GLU A 932 -13.48 -0.09 2.59
CA GLU A 932 -13.24 0.21 1.17
C GLU A 932 -14.57 0.29 0.43
N ILE A 933 -14.77 1.34 -0.37
CA ILE A 933 -15.99 1.60 -1.14
C ILE A 933 -15.62 1.71 -2.62
N ALA A 934 -16.20 0.85 -3.45
CA ALA A 934 -16.03 0.89 -4.89
C ALA A 934 -17.06 1.85 -5.52
N VAL A 935 -16.61 2.65 -6.48
CA VAL A 935 -17.43 3.56 -7.29
C VAL A 935 -17.14 3.34 -8.77
N PRO A 936 -17.99 3.75 -9.73
CA PRO A 936 -17.67 3.64 -11.15
C PRO A 936 -16.41 4.44 -11.47
N SER A 937 -15.50 3.89 -12.26
CA SER A 937 -14.36 4.63 -12.81
C SER A 937 -14.78 5.50 -14.02
N GLY A 938 -13.84 6.29 -14.54
CA GLY A 938 -13.98 7.00 -15.82
C GLY A 938 -13.03 6.46 -16.88
N ASP A 939 -13.32 6.74 -18.16
CA ASP A 939 -12.63 6.21 -19.36
C ASP A 939 -11.13 6.59 -19.53
N PHE A 940 -10.50 7.20 -18.51
CA PHE A 940 -9.06 7.42 -18.43
C PHE A 940 -8.27 6.20 -17.95
N VAL A 941 -8.95 5.22 -17.35
CA VAL A 941 -8.34 4.02 -16.76
C VAL A 941 -8.97 2.75 -17.34
N SER A 942 -8.30 1.60 -17.17
CA SER A 942 -8.77 0.31 -17.69
C SER A 942 -9.62 -0.49 -16.70
N GLN A 943 -9.50 -0.22 -15.39
CA GLN A 943 -10.41 -0.79 -14.40
C GLN A 943 -11.81 -0.19 -14.51
N LYS A 944 -12.85 -0.97 -14.17
CA LYS A 944 -14.27 -0.54 -14.20
C LYS A 944 -14.73 0.19 -12.93
N GLU A 945 -13.97 0.06 -11.86
CA GLU A 945 -14.29 0.57 -10.54
C GLU A 945 -13.06 1.27 -9.95
N ASP A 946 -13.25 2.44 -9.34
CA ASP A 946 -12.24 3.10 -8.51
C ASP A 946 -12.61 2.92 -7.02
N VAL A 947 -11.61 2.75 -6.16
CA VAL A 947 -11.79 2.38 -4.75
C VAL A 947 -11.34 3.51 -3.82
N PHE A 948 -12.20 3.88 -2.89
CA PHE A 948 -11.91 4.80 -1.79
C PHE A 948 -11.88 4.05 -0.46
N GLN A 949 -10.78 4.15 0.27
CA GLN A 949 -10.70 3.72 1.67
C GLN A 949 -11.17 4.89 2.55
N VAL A 950 -12.10 4.65 3.46
CA VAL A 950 -12.67 5.69 4.33
C VAL A 950 -12.65 5.24 5.79
N GLU A 951 -12.46 6.19 6.70
CA GLU A 951 -12.52 5.97 8.14
C GLU A 951 -13.62 6.86 8.73
N VAL A 952 -14.68 6.23 9.25
CA VAL A 952 -15.82 6.92 9.85
C VAL A 952 -15.88 6.59 11.34
N LYS A 953 -15.77 7.64 12.16
CA LYS A 953 -15.99 7.58 13.60
C LYS A 953 -17.48 7.64 13.88
N SER A 954 -17.94 6.90 14.88
CA SER A 954 -19.30 6.95 15.40
C SER A 954 -19.33 6.66 16.89
N ARG A 955 -20.31 7.21 17.60
CA ARG A 955 -20.53 7.00 19.03
C ARG A 955 -21.98 6.58 19.28
N LEU A 956 -22.18 5.35 19.73
CA LEU A 956 -23.51 4.87 20.11
C LEU A 956 -23.87 5.41 21.50
N SER A 957 -24.91 6.23 21.58
CA SER A 957 -25.56 6.61 22.83
C SER A 957 -26.98 6.05 22.89
N LEU A 958 -27.40 5.63 24.09
CA LEU A 958 -28.78 5.23 24.36
C LEU A 958 -29.69 6.47 24.47
N GLU A 959 -29.19 7.52 25.13
CA GLU A 959 -29.91 8.76 25.47
C GLU A 959 -30.23 9.66 24.28
N THR A 960 -29.43 9.56 23.20
CA THR A 960 -29.59 10.42 22.01
C THR A 960 -29.86 9.59 20.77
N ASP A 961 -30.69 10.08 19.85
CA ASP A 961 -30.91 9.42 18.56
C ASP A 961 -29.86 9.73 17.50
N SER A 962 -28.63 10.04 17.94
CA SER A 962 -27.48 10.25 17.06
C SER A 962 -26.42 9.17 17.26
N LEU A 963 -25.71 8.88 16.17
CA LEU A 963 -24.47 8.11 16.14
C LEU A 963 -23.22 9.02 16.08
N ASP A 964 -23.40 10.35 16.18
CA ASP A 964 -22.35 11.37 16.24
C ASP A 964 -21.22 11.12 15.22
N MET A 965 -21.61 10.91 13.95
CA MET A 965 -20.72 10.45 12.90
C MET A 965 -19.80 11.56 12.39
N GLU A 966 -18.54 11.19 12.21
CA GLU A 966 -17.48 12.07 11.73
C GLU A 966 -16.67 11.31 10.67
N LEU A 967 -16.48 11.91 9.49
CA LEU A 967 -15.58 11.35 8.47
C LEU A 967 -14.17 11.79 8.84
N VAL A 968 -13.48 10.96 9.61
CA VAL A 968 -12.12 11.22 10.09
C VAL A 968 -11.16 11.31 8.91
N HIS A 969 -11.29 10.40 7.95
CA HIS A 969 -10.37 10.33 6.82
C HIS A 969 -10.93 9.66 5.56
N TYR A 970 -10.34 9.97 4.40
CA TYR A 970 -10.53 9.25 3.14
C TYR A 970 -9.25 9.25 2.27
N GLU A 971 -8.92 8.10 1.68
CA GLU A 971 -7.84 7.90 0.72
C GLU A 971 -8.38 7.20 -0.54
N ARG A 972 -7.73 7.37 -1.69
CA ARG A 972 -8.12 6.72 -2.95
C ARG A 972 -7.06 5.71 -3.37
N VAL A 973 -7.39 4.44 -3.18
CA VAL A 973 -6.53 3.28 -3.48
C VAL A 973 -6.29 3.12 -4.99
N SER A 974 -7.21 3.59 -5.84
CA SER A 974 -7.07 3.52 -7.30
C SER A 974 -6.33 4.72 -7.89
N MET A 975 -5.38 4.48 -8.80
CA MET A 975 -4.58 5.52 -9.48
C MET A 975 -5.45 6.66 -10.06
N PHE A 976 -5.29 7.86 -9.50
CA PHE A 976 -6.13 9.02 -9.85
C PHE A 976 -5.43 10.07 -10.73
N GLY A 977 -4.10 10.04 -10.88
CA GLY A 977 -3.34 11.09 -11.56
C GLY A 977 -3.80 11.39 -13.00
N LYS A 978 -4.32 10.39 -13.73
CA LYS A 978 -4.85 10.56 -15.10
C LYS A 978 -6.05 11.51 -15.17
N TYR A 979 -6.88 11.58 -14.12
CA TYR A 979 -8.04 12.46 -14.05
C TYR A 979 -7.68 13.95 -13.89
N LYS A 980 -6.42 14.30 -13.59
CA LYS A 980 -5.94 15.69 -13.58
C LYS A 980 -6.16 16.42 -14.92
N SER A 981 -6.31 15.67 -16.02
CA SER A 981 -6.61 16.18 -17.36
C SER A 981 -8.09 16.52 -17.61
N CYS A 982 -9.01 16.07 -16.75
CA CYS A 982 -10.46 16.33 -16.85
C CYS A 982 -11.10 16.88 -15.57
N ALA A 983 -10.33 17.01 -14.49
CA ALA A 983 -10.81 17.52 -13.21
C ALA A 983 -11.22 19.00 -13.31
N ASP A 984 -12.33 19.37 -12.68
CA ASP A 984 -12.78 20.75 -12.65
C ASP A 984 -11.77 21.65 -11.92
N LYS A 985 -11.68 22.91 -12.36
CA LYS A 985 -10.86 23.94 -11.70
C LYS A 985 -11.20 23.99 -10.21
N GLY A 986 -10.20 23.76 -9.36
CA GLY A 986 -10.30 23.79 -7.90
C GLY A 986 -10.83 22.52 -7.24
N VAL A 987 -11.28 21.51 -7.98
CA VAL A 987 -11.61 20.18 -7.44
C VAL A 987 -10.34 19.35 -7.36
N ASN A 988 -10.12 18.72 -6.21
CA ASN A 988 -8.97 17.85 -6.02
C ASN A 988 -9.06 16.59 -6.93
N PRO A 989 -8.06 16.30 -7.78
CA PRO A 989 -8.05 15.10 -8.64
C PRO A 989 -8.24 13.78 -7.88
N LYS A 990 -7.79 13.70 -6.63
CA LYS A 990 -7.99 12.56 -5.71
C LYS A 990 -9.47 12.26 -5.50
N LEU A 991 -10.32 13.27 -5.39
CA LEU A 991 -11.79 13.12 -5.30
C LEU A 991 -12.47 12.93 -6.68
N CYS A 992 -11.81 13.28 -7.78
CA CYS A 992 -12.45 13.40 -9.08
C CYS A 992 -12.46 12.10 -9.89
N VAL A 993 -13.64 11.71 -10.38
CA VAL A 993 -13.81 10.74 -11.47
C VAL A 993 -14.46 11.47 -12.64
N CYS A 994 -13.82 11.52 -13.80
CA CYS A 994 -14.30 12.24 -14.99
C CYS A 994 -13.99 11.47 -16.28
N SER A 995 -14.51 11.93 -17.42
CA SER A 995 -14.51 11.23 -18.71
C SER A 995 -13.97 12.12 -19.84
N LYS A 996 -13.17 11.54 -20.74
CA LYS A 996 -12.67 12.14 -21.99
C LYS A 996 -13.81 12.57 -22.90
N HIS A 997 -14.84 11.73 -22.98
CA HIS A 997 -15.91 11.87 -23.96
C HIS A 997 -17.09 12.70 -23.42
N LYS A 998 -17.30 12.73 -22.09
CA LYS A 998 -18.35 13.54 -21.47
C LYS A 998 -17.88 14.99 -21.24
N LYS A 999 -18.04 15.83 -22.27
CA LYS A 999 -17.91 17.30 -22.13
C LYS A 999 -18.81 17.81 -20.99
N ALA A 1000 -18.34 18.82 -20.26
CA ALA A 1000 -19.15 19.57 -19.29
C ALA A 1000 -20.47 20.05 -19.93
N LEU A 1001 -21.55 20.11 -19.15
CA LEU A 1001 -22.90 20.42 -19.67
C LEU A 1001 -23.04 21.90 -20.07
N THR A 1002 -22.61 22.23 -21.29
CA THR A 1002 -22.63 23.59 -21.85
C THR A 1002 -24.02 24.13 -22.18
N SER A 1003 -25.05 23.28 -22.24
CA SER A 1003 -26.42 23.71 -22.55
C SER A 1003 -27.46 23.08 -21.62
N LYS A 1004 -28.54 23.83 -21.38
CA LYS A 1004 -29.56 23.59 -20.34
C LYS A 1004 -30.60 22.54 -20.75
N ARG A 1005 -30.18 21.37 -21.27
CA ARG A 1005 -31.09 20.21 -21.32
C ARG A 1005 -31.44 19.80 -19.89
N ASP A 1006 -32.70 19.46 -19.68
CA ASP A 1006 -33.44 19.64 -18.42
C ASP A 1006 -32.62 19.46 -17.11
N LEU A 1007 -32.45 20.57 -16.38
CA LEU A 1007 -31.80 20.61 -15.07
C LEU A 1007 -32.50 19.69 -14.06
N ARG A 1008 -33.81 19.47 -14.18
CA ARG A 1008 -34.56 18.55 -13.32
C ARG A 1008 -34.25 17.10 -13.66
N ALA A 1009 -34.11 16.75 -14.94
CA ALA A 1009 -33.64 15.45 -15.37
C ALA A 1009 -32.21 15.18 -14.85
N GLU A 1010 -31.21 15.99 -15.18
CA GLU A 1010 -29.81 15.73 -14.79
C GLU A 1010 -29.60 15.64 -13.26
N VAL A 1011 -30.32 16.44 -12.48
CA VAL A 1011 -30.21 16.47 -11.01
C VAL A 1011 -30.96 15.32 -10.31
N LEU A 1012 -32.06 14.82 -10.89
CA LEU A 1012 -32.89 13.74 -10.31
C LEU A 1012 -32.67 12.36 -10.96
N ASN A 1013 -32.03 12.29 -12.13
CA ASN A 1013 -31.64 11.06 -12.84
C ASN A 1013 -30.43 10.40 -12.17
N VAL A 1014 -30.66 9.93 -10.94
CA VAL A 1014 -29.64 9.28 -10.12
C VAL A 1014 -30.04 7.83 -9.87
N TRP A 1015 -29.84 6.98 -10.89
CA TRP A 1015 -29.72 5.54 -10.66
C TRP A 1015 -28.66 5.29 -9.57
N TRP A 1016 -29.00 4.49 -8.57
CA TRP A 1016 -28.16 4.15 -7.43
C TRP A 1016 -28.14 2.62 -7.28
N PRO A 1017 -26.97 1.96 -7.28
CA PRO A 1017 -26.91 0.49 -7.31
C PRO A 1017 -27.45 -0.16 -6.02
N LEU A 1018 -27.08 0.41 -4.87
CA LEU A 1018 -27.24 -0.24 -3.56
C LEU A 1018 -28.57 0.05 -2.84
N GLY A 1019 -29.53 0.77 -3.44
CA GLY A 1019 -30.75 1.14 -2.73
C GLY A 1019 -31.83 1.83 -3.58
N LYS A 1020 -33.07 1.79 -3.10
CA LYS A 1020 -34.23 2.41 -3.76
C LYS A 1020 -34.30 3.90 -3.43
N VAL A 1021 -34.40 4.75 -4.46
CA VAL A 1021 -34.48 6.22 -4.33
C VAL A 1021 -35.93 6.68 -4.38
N TYR A 1022 -36.32 7.56 -3.45
CA TYR A 1022 -37.63 8.19 -3.39
C TYR A 1022 -37.46 9.72 -3.29
N TYR A 1023 -38.22 10.49 -4.06
CA TYR A 1023 -38.16 11.94 -4.05
C TYR A 1023 -39.45 12.56 -3.49
N LYS A 1024 -39.31 13.62 -2.69
CA LYS A 1024 -40.44 14.42 -2.16
C LYS A 1024 -40.12 15.91 -2.28
N GLN A 1025 -40.98 16.64 -2.97
CA GLN A 1025 -40.88 18.10 -3.12
C GLN A 1025 -41.01 18.79 -1.75
N ILE A 1026 -40.16 19.77 -1.47
CA ILE A 1026 -40.21 20.55 -0.22
C ILE A 1026 -41.24 21.67 -0.42
N LYS A 1027 -42.40 21.56 0.24
CA LYS A 1027 -43.58 22.43 -0.01
C LYS A 1027 -43.30 23.95 0.02
N SER A 1028 -42.27 24.42 0.72
CA SER A 1028 -41.93 25.85 0.77
C SER A 1028 -41.25 26.40 -0.48
N ILE A 1029 -40.61 25.56 -1.32
CA ILE A 1029 -39.99 25.96 -2.60
C ILE A 1029 -40.20 24.85 -3.63
N GLY A 1030 -40.97 25.13 -4.68
CA GLY A 1030 -41.36 24.13 -5.69
C GLY A 1030 -40.21 23.50 -6.50
N CYS A 1031 -38.98 24.02 -6.42
CA CYS A 1031 -37.78 23.50 -7.09
C CYS A 1031 -36.73 22.89 -6.12
N LEU A 1032 -37.10 22.62 -4.86
CA LEU A 1032 -36.29 21.81 -3.94
C LEU A 1032 -36.93 20.43 -3.70
N PHE A 1033 -36.10 19.38 -3.73
CA PHE A 1033 -36.53 17.99 -3.54
C PHE A 1033 -35.69 17.31 -2.46
N LEU A 1034 -36.36 16.74 -1.46
CA LEU A 1034 -35.76 15.80 -0.52
C LEU A 1034 -35.65 14.43 -1.21
N ALA A 1035 -34.45 13.90 -1.34
CA ALA A 1035 -34.19 12.53 -1.76
C ALA A 1035 -34.01 11.64 -0.52
N LYS A 1036 -34.65 10.46 -0.54
CA LYS A 1036 -34.48 9.39 0.45
C LYS A 1036 -34.02 8.13 -0.27
N ARG A 1037 -32.84 7.61 0.08
CA ARG A 1037 -32.38 6.26 -0.31
C ARG A 1037 -32.69 5.26 0.78
N VAL A 1038 -33.15 4.07 0.42
CA VAL A 1038 -33.47 2.97 1.36
C VAL A 1038 -32.73 1.71 0.97
N HIS A 1039 -32.05 1.11 1.95
CA HIS A 1039 -31.18 -0.05 1.79
C HIS A 1039 -31.64 -1.21 2.69
N GLY A 1040 -31.45 -2.44 2.23
CA GLY A 1040 -31.90 -3.64 2.94
C GLY A 1040 -33.40 -3.60 3.29
N LYS A 1041 -33.76 -4.06 4.50
CA LYS A 1041 -35.12 -3.95 5.06
C LYS A 1041 -35.29 -2.64 5.85
N SER A 1042 -34.93 -1.52 5.21
CA SER A 1042 -34.72 -0.21 5.87
C SER A 1042 -33.67 -0.26 6.98
N ASP A 1043 -32.59 -1.02 6.75
CA ASP A 1043 -31.49 -1.22 7.70
C ASP A 1043 -30.56 0.01 7.73
N ALA A 1044 -30.40 0.63 6.56
CA ALA A 1044 -29.80 1.95 6.39
C ALA A 1044 -30.67 2.83 5.47
N ILE A 1045 -30.60 4.14 5.69
CA ILE A 1045 -31.30 5.18 4.94
C ILE A 1045 -30.35 6.35 4.69
N GLY A 1046 -30.28 6.86 3.46
CA GLY A 1046 -29.55 8.09 3.11
C GLY A 1046 -30.50 9.24 2.79
N TYR A 1047 -30.18 10.47 3.21
CA TYR A 1047 -30.96 11.67 2.89
C TYR A 1047 -30.12 12.78 2.26
N GLU A 1048 -30.63 13.33 1.16
CA GLU A 1048 -30.03 14.43 0.41
C GLU A 1048 -31.10 15.48 0.05
N ILE A 1049 -30.67 16.70 -0.25
CA ILE A 1049 -31.53 17.72 -0.85
C ILE A 1049 -30.96 18.08 -2.22
N ALA A 1050 -31.81 17.96 -3.24
CA ALA A 1050 -31.57 18.31 -4.62
C ALA A 1050 -32.21 19.68 -4.94
N ASN A 1051 -31.45 20.58 -5.54
CA ASN A 1051 -31.87 21.92 -5.91
C ASN A 1051 -31.92 22.06 -7.44
N VAL A 1052 -33.13 22.03 -8.01
CA VAL A 1052 -33.36 22.22 -9.45
C VAL A 1052 -33.75 23.68 -9.79
N CYS A 1053 -33.58 24.60 -8.84
CA CYS A 1053 -33.81 26.03 -9.05
C CYS A 1053 -32.66 26.63 -9.89
N LYS A 1054 -33.01 27.44 -10.89
CA LYS A 1054 -32.03 28.13 -11.74
C LYS A 1054 -31.35 29.26 -10.94
N ARG A 1055 -30.01 29.25 -10.85
CA ARG A 1055 -29.17 30.33 -10.27
C ARG A 1055 -29.59 30.82 -8.88
N ARG A 1056 -30.09 29.94 -8.00
CA ARG A 1056 -30.35 30.28 -6.58
C ARG A 1056 -29.92 29.17 -5.64
N THR A 1057 -29.04 29.52 -4.71
CA THR A 1057 -28.63 28.70 -3.56
C THR A 1057 -29.67 28.82 -2.44
N TYR A 1058 -29.85 27.76 -1.64
CA TYR A 1058 -30.74 27.78 -0.48
C TYR A 1058 -30.09 27.15 0.75
N THR A 1059 -30.27 27.77 1.90
CA THR A 1059 -30.00 27.16 3.21
C THR A 1059 -31.24 26.41 3.67
N VAL A 1060 -31.13 25.12 3.96
CA VAL A 1060 -32.26 24.27 4.37
C VAL A 1060 -31.99 23.64 5.72
N ARG A 1061 -32.89 23.89 6.68
CA ARG A 1061 -32.93 23.26 8.00
C ARG A 1061 -33.80 22.02 7.95
N VAL A 1062 -33.27 20.90 8.44
CA VAL A 1062 -33.95 19.62 8.58
C VAL A 1062 -34.03 19.26 10.05
N VAL A 1063 -35.26 19.07 10.54
CA VAL A 1063 -35.57 18.74 11.93
C VAL A 1063 -36.18 17.35 11.95
N TYR A 1064 -35.61 16.44 12.74
CA TYR A 1064 -36.24 15.14 13.00
C TYR A 1064 -37.45 15.35 13.92
N THR A 1065 -38.60 14.75 13.59
CA THR A 1065 -39.84 14.90 14.38
C THR A 1065 -40.22 13.63 15.12
N GLU A 1066 -39.87 12.46 14.59
CA GLU A 1066 -40.04 11.14 15.22
C GLU A 1066 -38.87 10.23 14.78
N ALA A 1067 -38.34 9.42 15.70
CA ALA A 1067 -37.32 8.42 15.41
C ALA A 1067 -37.59 7.14 16.24
N ASN A 1068 -37.94 6.05 15.56
CA ASN A 1068 -38.27 4.76 16.19
C ASN A 1068 -37.28 3.71 15.69
N ASN A 1069 -36.59 3.03 16.62
CA ASN A 1069 -35.58 1.99 16.34
C ASN A 1069 -34.52 2.40 15.29
N ILE A 1070 -34.13 3.67 15.27
CA ILE A 1070 -33.20 4.22 14.28
C ILE A 1070 -32.36 5.32 14.93
N LYS A 1071 -31.08 5.39 14.56
CA LYS A 1071 -30.13 6.40 15.04
C LYS A 1071 -29.52 7.11 13.82
N MET A 1072 -29.48 8.44 13.85
CA MET A 1072 -29.08 9.30 12.74
C MET A 1072 -27.59 9.67 12.80
N SER A 1073 -26.95 9.94 11.65
CA SER A 1073 -25.52 10.29 11.60
C SER A 1073 -25.20 11.59 12.34
N HIS A 1074 -26.13 12.53 12.37
CA HIS A 1074 -26.00 13.84 13.03
C HIS A 1074 -27.12 14.05 14.05
N LYS A 1075 -26.91 14.97 15.01
CA LYS A 1075 -27.94 15.45 15.95
C LYS A 1075 -28.97 16.34 15.22
N SER A 1076 -30.18 16.46 15.76
CA SER A 1076 -31.21 17.40 15.26
C SER A 1076 -30.97 18.80 15.84
N PRO A 1077 -31.15 19.90 15.10
CA PRO A 1077 -31.43 19.98 13.67
C PRO A 1077 -30.14 19.93 12.82
N VAL A 1078 -30.26 19.50 11.57
CA VAL A 1078 -29.17 19.61 10.57
C VAL A 1078 -29.48 20.77 9.62
N THR A 1079 -28.48 21.59 9.31
CA THR A 1079 -28.61 22.68 8.33
C THR A 1079 -27.60 22.47 7.20
N VAL A 1080 -28.04 22.59 5.95
CA VAL A 1080 -27.18 22.45 4.76
C VAL A 1080 -27.38 23.61 3.78
N VAL A 1081 -26.31 23.99 3.08
CA VAL A 1081 -26.36 24.94 1.95
C VAL A 1081 -26.39 24.15 0.66
N VAL A 1082 -27.41 24.37 -0.18
CA VAL A 1082 -27.65 23.61 -1.42
C VAL A 1082 -27.53 24.54 -2.63
N PRO A 1083 -26.41 24.52 -3.37
CA PRO A 1083 -26.17 25.42 -4.49
C PRO A 1083 -27.09 25.13 -5.68
N ALA A 1084 -27.17 26.07 -6.63
CA ALA A 1084 -27.99 25.94 -7.83
C ALA A 1084 -27.59 24.70 -8.66
N GLY A 1085 -28.54 23.81 -8.97
CA GLY A 1085 -28.24 22.54 -9.65
C GLY A 1085 -27.48 21.53 -8.78
N GLY A 1086 -27.36 21.75 -7.48
CA GLY A 1086 -26.63 20.89 -6.56
C GLY A 1086 -27.47 19.76 -5.96
N VAL A 1087 -26.78 18.72 -5.46
CA VAL A 1087 -27.36 17.67 -4.61
C VAL A 1087 -26.46 17.48 -3.40
N THR A 1088 -26.95 17.91 -2.23
CA THR A 1088 -26.16 18.00 -1.00
C THR A 1088 -26.64 16.94 -0.01
N PHE A 1089 -25.71 16.16 0.52
CA PHE A 1089 -25.97 15.17 1.56
C PHE A 1089 -26.26 15.85 2.91
N VAL A 1090 -27.26 15.35 3.63
CA VAL A 1090 -27.73 15.93 4.90
C VAL A 1090 -27.40 15.01 6.08
N PHE A 1091 -27.85 13.76 6.03
CA PHE A 1091 -27.58 12.75 7.05
C PHE A 1091 -27.87 11.34 6.50
N SER A 1092 -27.28 10.34 7.13
CA SER A 1092 -27.72 8.94 7.00
C SER A 1092 -28.37 8.50 8.31
N ALA A 1093 -29.08 7.37 8.29
CA ALA A 1093 -29.67 6.79 9.48
C ALA A 1093 -29.53 5.27 9.45
N ARG A 1094 -29.19 4.69 10.60
CA ARG A 1094 -28.98 3.25 10.79
C ARG A 1094 -30.02 2.71 11.77
N LYS A 1095 -30.62 1.57 11.44
CA LYS A 1095 -31.49 0.80 12.33
C LYS A 1095 -30.74 0.42 13.61
N HIS A 1096 -31.40 0.47 14.77
CA HIS A 1096 -30.75 0.21 16.06
C HIS A 1096 -30.74 -1.29 16.40
N TYR A 1097 -31.92 -1.91 16.47
CA TYR A 1097 -32.11 -3.36 16.57
C TYR A 1097 -32.53 -3.93 15.22
N TYR A 1098 -31.75 -4.87 14.68
CA TYR A 1098 -31.93 -5.40 13.32
C TYR A 1098 -33.29 -6.10 13.08
N TYR A 1099 -33.96 -6.58 14.13
CA TYR A 1099 -35.22 -7.33 14.03
C TYR A 1099 -36.49 -6.46 14.13
N MET A 1100 -36.42 -5.20 14.60
CA MET A 1100 -37.57 -4.28 14.68
C MET A 1100 -37.62 -3.33 13.48
N GLU A 1101 -38.79 -2.82 13.09
CA GLU A 1101 -38.85 -1.80 12.03
C GLU A 1101 -38.20 -0.47 12.46
N GLY A 1102 -37.27 0.05 11.65
CA GLY A 1102 -36.73 1.40 11.79
C GLY A 1102 -37.58 2.42 11.03
N ARG A 1103 -38.02 3.50 11.70
CA ARG A 1103 -38.83 4.59 11.10
C ARG A 1103 -38.34 5.95 11.57
N VAL A 1104 -38.18 6.90 10.63
CA VAL A 1104 -37.88 8.31 10.93
C VAL A 1104 -38.85 9.23 10.17
N ARG A 1105 -39.35 10.26 10.86
CA ARG A 1105 -40.07 11.39 10.26
C ARG A 1105 -39.28 12.67 10.44
N LEU A 1106 -39.38 13.57 9.46
CA LEU A 1106 -38.65 14.83 9.45
C LEU A 1106 -39.44 15.96 8.79
N LYS A 1107 -39.11 17.19 9.17
CA LYS A 1107 -39.58 18.44 8.57
C LYS A 1107 -38.37 19.16 7.97
N ALA A 1108 -38.42 19.45 6.67
CA ALA A 1108 -37.43 20.28 5.98
C ALA A 1108 -38.05 21.65 5.68
N SER A 1109 -37.31 22.73 5.94
CA SER A 1109 -37.72 24.11 5.75
C SER A 1109 -36.53 24.98 5.34
N VAL A 1110 -36.74 25.87 4.37
CA VAL A 1110 -35.75 26.88 3.98
C VAL A 1110 -35.58 27.90 5.12
N ILE A 1111 -34.32 28.27 5.37
CA ILE A 1111 -33.97 29.50 6.09
C ILE A 1111 -33.76 30.58 5.02
N TYR A 1112 -34.35 31.75 5.23
CA TYR A 1112 -34.17 32.95 4.42
C TYR A 1112 -33.16 33.89 5.08
#